data_AF-A0A7V4W9Q1-F1
#
_entry.id   AF-A0A7V4W9Q1-F1
#
_cell.length_a   1.000
_cell.length_b   1.000
_cell.length_c   1.000
_cell.angle_alpha   90.00
_cell.angle_beta   90.00
_cell.angle_gamma   90.00
#
_symmetry.space_group_name_H-M   'P 1'
#
loop_
_entity.id
_entity.type
_entity.pdbx_description
1 polymer ?
#
loop_
_entity_poly.entity_id
_entity_poly.type
_entity_poly.pdbx_seq_one_letter_code
_entity_poly.pdbx_strand_id
1 'polypeptide(L)'
;MDITIANEYFRLVITPDAKVTQFTDAKTGKNYALPEPAPVALVIKDGKEYAATAAAYSKGKLTLKFDPVGVAAVLNANPGKRFVTIEVAAVEGDGVSEFTFVNIPTALKGKSGEPFSACVLALNLKTNVTELPKATSKLLATCYAKTGFVGAKAAIIGCPSKQLRAVMQEAVSSSPDLPHSPVGGPWALDSPANRASYLFNFGNLTEQTVDQWVDLARNLGIPQIDFHGGGSFRFGDCEPNPAMYPKGRASFKAVIDKLHAAGIKAGLHTYAFFIDKRCPWVTPTPDPGLAKDATFTLAKSIGETDTDLPVIENTKDMSATTGFFVRNSATVQIDDELIVYTGVSKEQPYAFTGCQRGAYGTKATAHVAGAKVHHLKECFGLFAPDPDSELFMKVVQATADFYNECGFDMVYLDALDGEDILGGGEWGWHYGSKFVFELFKRLKKAPIMEMSTFHHHLWFVRSRMGAWDHPNRSHKLFIDIHCRANENCRDMFLPAHLGWWRIIADSDPRIEPTFSDDIEYLCAKCAGWDCGLSPQGFTPETWAASSNLRRLGNTIKRWEEARLSGAFSDSDKAKLRVPGDEYTLVEVNGKPCIKQVQYTKHKVEGLDSPSAKWTVANKFNSQPVKLRIEALYSAAPYDSTNYVVLTDFSDVSNFTAREASEGVTADIKVSQEHIKAGNRSGLLTASRIDTGRSEQRMDDFSPFEHGQRRTKGGTPSWAKIGTIFSPVKDLSNHRALGVWVYGDGQGEVINFQLKNPSHMVGGIADHYIVVDFEGWRYFELIEPEGDRIDDYTWPYGQNVYALYRELVNPAYIESFSVWVNNLPAGKAISCYLSPIKALPIVATKLKNPSITIGGKTVTFPVELQTGQYIEHYSTSNCKLYGPDGNLIADLIPQGDVPILKTGTNEVRFFCEPPEGGVSARSKVTVIAQQE
;
A
#
# COMPACT_ATOMS: atom_id res chain seq x y z
N MET A 1 39.64 -19.26 28.83
CA MET A 1 38.50 -20.13 29.19
C MET A 1 37.28 -19.54 28.51
N ASP A 2 36.44 -20.38 27.93
CA ASP A 2 35.24 -19.92 27.25
C ASP A 2 34.26 -19.28 28.25
N ILE A 3 33.61 -18.22 27.79
CA ILE A 3 32.61 -17.46 28.53
C ILE A 3 31.26 -18.12 28.27
N THR A 4 30.58 -18.55 29.33
CA THR A 4 29.25 -19.15 29.23
C THR A 4 28.21 -18.24 29.90
N ILE A 5 27.20 -17.84 29.12
CA ILE A 5 26.01 -17.13 29.62
C ILE A 5 24.81 -18.02 29.35
N ALA A 6 24.06 -18.39 30.38
CA ALA A 6 22.98 -19.36 30.26
C ALA A 6 21.77 -19.01 31.12
N ASN A 7 20.62 -19.55 30.73
CA ASN A 7 19.37 -19.51 31.49
C ASN A 7 18.64 -20.86 31.37
N GLU A 8 17.34 -20.92 31.69
CA GLU A 8 16.60 -22.19 31.67
C GLU A 8 16.39 -22.78 30.26
N TYR A 9 16.47 -21.96 29.20
CA TYR A 9 16.18 -22.39 27.84
C TYR A 9 17.40 -22.48 26.94
N PHE A 10 18.43 -21.65 27.15
CA PHE A 10 19.58 -21.64 26.26
C PHE A 10 20.91 -21.39 26.97
N ARG A 11 21.98 -21.82 26.30
CA ARG A 11 23.36 -21.54 26.64
C ARG A 11 24.07 -20.86 25.47
N LEU A 12 24.60 -19.67 25.71
CA LEU A 12 25.48 -18.92 24.82
C LEU A 12 26.94 -19.13 25.26
N VAL A 13 27.80 -19.56 24.34
CA VAL A 13 29.24 -19.71 24.59
C VAL A 13 30.03 -18.78 23.67
N ILE A 14 30.90 -17.96 24.27
CA ILE A 14 31.78 -17.01 23.61
C ILE A 14 33.22 -17.35 23.96
N THR A 15 34.09 -17.49 22.96
CA THR A 15 35.51 -17.78 23.16
C THR A 15 36.31 -16.54 23.56
N PRO A 16 37.53 -16.69 24.11
CA PRO A 16 38.39 -15.55 24.46
C PRO A 16 38.74 -14.62 23.31
N ASP A 17 38.68 -15.07 22.05
CA ASP A 17 38.82 -14.28 20.82
C ASP A 17 37.49 -13.67 20.34
N ALA A 18 36.50 -13.57 21.23
CA ALA A 18 35.21 -12.94 21.03
C ALA A 18 34.33 -13.58 19.95
N LYS A 19 34.42 -14.90 19.72
CA LYS A 19 33.59 -15.62 18.76
C LYS A 19 32.46 -16.40 19.44
N VAL A 20 31.29 -16.44 18.81
CA VAL A 20 30.15 -17.24 19.26
C VAL A 20 30.27 -18.66 18.72
N THR A 21 30.47 -19.64 19.61
CA THR A 21 30.61 -21.06 19.22
C THR A 21 29.39 -21.89 19.58
N GLN A 22 28.58 -21.45 20.53
CA GLN A 22 27.33 -22.13 20.88
C GLN A 22 26.17 -21.16 21.11
N PHE A 23 25.02 -21.50 20.55
CA PHE A 23 23.70 -21.00 20.93
C PHE A 23 22.81 -22.24 21.08
N THR A 24 22.91 -22.87 22.25
CA THR A 24 22.42 -24.24 22.48
C THR A 24 21.11 -24.25 23.21
N ASP A 25 20.14 -25.02 22.73
CA ASP A 25 18.94 -25.37 23.49
C ASP A 25 19.35 -26.20 24.72
N ALA A 26 19.13 -25.64 25.91
CA ALA A 26 19.57 -26.23 27.17
C ALA A 26 18.89 -27.58 27.46
N LYS A 27 17.69 -27.81 26.91
CA LYS A 27 16.93 -29.05 27.13
C LYS A 27 17.40 -30.18 26.22
N THR A 28 17.63 -29.89 24.94
CA THR A 28 17.98 -30.92 23.94
C THR A 28 19.48 -31.07 23.72
N GLY A 29 20.27 -30.07 24.14
CA GLY A 29 21.70 -30.00 23.85
C GLY A 29 22.02 -29.64 22.40
N LYS A 30 21.01 -29.38 21.56
CA LYS A 30 21.21 -29.02 20.16
C LYS A 30 21.76 -27.60 20.04
N ASN A 31 22.92 -27.48 19.40
CA ASN A 31 23.54 -26.20 19.09
C ASN A 31 22.93 -25.62 17.80
N TYR A 32 22.52 -24.35 17.86
CA TYR A 32 22.02 -23.57 16.73
C TYR A 32 22.97 -22.43 16.33
N ALA A 33 24.17 -22.32 16.89
CA ALA A 33 25.18 -21.42 16.33
C ALA A 33 25.58 -21.85 14.90
N LEU A 34 26.07 -20.92 14.09
CA LEU A 34 26.64 -21.26 12.79
C LEU A 34 27.88 -22.16 12.93
N PRO A 35 28.16 -23.03 11.94
CA PRO A 35 29.38 -23.84 11.95
C PRO A 35 30.67 -23.01 11.97
N GLU A 36 30.67 -21.87 11.28
CA GLU A 36 31.75 -20.89 11.33
C GLU A 36 31.45 -19.85 12.42
N PRO A 37 32.27 -19.75 13.48
CA PRO A 37 32.01 -18.83 14.58
C PRO A 37 32.06 -17.36 14.16
N ALA A 38 30.96 -16.64 14.37
CA ALA A 38 30.87 -15.21 14.14
C ALA A 38 31.39 -14.40 15.34
N PRO A 39 31.94 -13.19 15.13
CA PRO A 39 32.27 -12.29 16.24
C PRO A 39 31.01 -11.87 16.99
N VAL A 40 31.05 -11.87 18.33
CA VAL A 40 29.90 -11.53 19.18
C VAL A 40 29.48 -10.06 19.07
N ALA A 41 30.38 -9.20 18.58
CA ALA A 41 30.16 -7.77 18.43
C ALA A 41 31.03 -7.16 17.32
N LEU A 42 30.58 -6.00 16.80
CA LEU A 42 31.23 -5.22 15.73
C LEU A 42 31.22 -3.73 16.10
N VAL A 43 32.19 -2.97 15.62
CA VAL A 43 32.19 -1.49 15.69
C VAL A 43 32.46 -0.89 14.32
N ILE A 44 31.86 0.27 14.03
CA ILE A 44 32.30 1.13 12.92
C ILE A 44 33.10 2.28 13.51
N LYS A 45 34.36 2.40 13.08
CA LYS A 45 35.26 3.50 13.44
C LYS A 45 35.81 4.12 12.17
N ASP A 46 35.69 5.44 12.05
CA ASP A 46 36.13 6.21 10.88
C ASP A 46 35.60 5.64 9.55
N GLY A 47 34.35 5.16 9.55
CA GLY A 47 33.68 4.57 8.38
C GLY A 47 34.09 3.14 8.02
N LYS A 48 34.90 2.47 8.85
CA LYS A 48 35.31 1.06 8.65
C LYS A 48 34.81 0.15 9.75
N GLU A 49 34.36 -1.04 9.38
CA GLU A 49 33.89 -2.06 10.32
C GLU A 49 35.07 -2.87 10.90
N TYR A 50 35.04 -3.12 12.21
CA TYR A 50 36.01 -3.94 12.93
C TYR A 50 35.28 -4.93 13.85
N ALA A 51 35.70 -6.19 13.81
CA ALA A 51 35.18 -7.23 14.68
C ALA A 51 35.82 -7.22 16.06
N ALA A 52 35.09 -7.64 17.08
CA ALA A 52 35.68 -7.92 18.39
C ALA A 52 36.74 -9.02 18.24
N THR A 53 37.88 -8.81 18.90
CA THR A 53 39.09 -9.65 18.81
C THR A 53 39.44 -10.31 20.14
N ALA A 54 38.92 -9.79 21.25
CA ALA A 54 39.07 -10.40 22.55
C ALA A 54 37.83 -10.18 23.42
N ALA A 55 37.50 -11.17 24.24
CA ALA A 55 36.41 -11.14 25.21
C ALA A 55 36.87 -11.65 26.57
N ALA A 56 36.45 -10.97 27.63
CA ALA A 56 36.63 -11.40 29.01
C ALA A 56 35.34 -11.21 29.80
N TYR A 57 34.98 -12.16 30.67
CA TYR A 57 33.78 -12.07 31.49
C TYR A 57 34.11 -12.18 32.98
N SER A 58 33.69 -11.19 33.76
CA SER A 58 33.89 -11.18 35.21
C SER A 58 32.81 -10.36 35.90
N LYS A 59 32.26 -10.89 37.00
CA LYS A 59 31.25 -10.20 37.84
C LYS A 59 30.07 -9.62 37.04
N GLY A 60 29.55 -10.39 36.08
CA GLY A 60 28.41 -9.96 35.25
C GLY A 60 28.77 -9.04 34.07
N LYS A 61 30.05 -8.69 33.89
CA LYS A 61 30.51 -7.77 32.85
C LYS A 61 31.29 -8.51 31.76
N LEU A 62 30.88 -8.33 30.51
CA LEU A 62 31.58 -8.77 29.32
C LEU A 62 32.38 -7.60 28.76
N THR A 63 33.70 -7.68 28.84
CA THR A 63 34.64 -6.71 28.26
C THR A 63 35.09 -7.20 26.90
N LEU A 64 35.01 -6.33 25.90
CA LEU A 64 35.36 -6.59 24.51
C LEU A 64 36.47 -5.65 24.07
N LYS A 65 37.42 -6.15 23.26
CA LYS A 65 38.45 -5.34 22.61
C LYS A 65 38.39 -5.50 21.09
N PHE A 66 38.67 -4.41 20.40
CA PHE A 66 38.72 -4.33 18.95
C PHE A 66 40.13 -3.88 18.53
N ASP A 67 41.06 -4.82 18.50
CA ASP A 67 42.45 -4.58 18.09
C ASP A 67 42.59 -4.74 16.56
N PRO A 68 43.48 -3.97 15.91
CA PRO A 68 44.43 -3.01 16.49
C PRO A 68 43.87 -1.58 16.64
N VAL A 69 42.56 -1.37 16.52
CA VAL A 69 41.98 -0.01 16.45
C VAL A 69 41.79 0.68 17.81
N GLY A 70 42.20 0.05 18.90
CA GLY A 70 42.27 0.67 20.22
C GLY A 70 40.90 0.97 20.83
N VAL A 71 39.84 0.28 20.40
CA VAL A 71 38.49 0.42 20.94
C VAL A 71 38.24 -0.67 21.97
N ALA A 72 37.60 -0.31 23.08
CA ALA A 72 37.15 -1.25 24.10
C ALA A 72 35.69 -0.97 24.47
N ALA A 73 34.93 -2.02 24.80
CA ALA A 73 33.55 -1.88 25.25
C ALA A 73 33.28 -2.76 26.46
N VAL A 74 32.39 -2.31 27.34
CA VAL A 74 31.94 -3.08 28.51
C VAL A 74 30.44 -3.24 28.44
N LEU A 75 29.97 -4.49 28.49
CA LEU A 75 28.57 -4.85 28.49
C LEU A 75 28.21 -5.48 29.83
N ASN A 76 27.13 -5.02 30.47
CA ASN A 76 26.49 -5.75 31.56
C ASN A 76 25.66 -6.88 30.94
N ALA A 77 26.06 -8.13 31.15
CA ALA A 77 25.35 -9.30 30.64
C ALA A 77 24.71 -10.06 31.81
N ASN A 78 23.40 -9.85 31.97
CA ASN A 78 22.60 -10.32 33.08
C ASN A 78 21.69 -11.47 32.63
N PRO A 79 22.05 -12.73 32.93
CA PRO A 79 21.17 -13.86 32.65
C PRO A 79 19.95 -13.82 33.58
N GLY A 80 18.78 -13.52 33.01
CA GLY A 80 17.50 -13.72 33.68
C GLY A 80 17.06 -15.19 33.62
N LYS A 81 15.84 -15.47 34.08
CA LYS A 81 15.30 -16.84 34.06
C LYS A 81 15.09 -17.37 32.64
N ARG A 82 14.53 -16.53 31.75
CA ARG A 82 14.04 -16.94 30.40
C ARG A 82 14.69 -16.21 29.22
N PHE A 83 15.37 -15.10 29.47
CA PHE A 83 16.12 -14.32 28.49
C PHE A 83 17.37 -13.73 29.15
N VAL A 84 18.30 -13.21 28.35
CA VAL A 84 19.51 -12.52 28.82
C VAL A 84 19.42 -11.05 28.46
N THR A 85 19.58 -10.16 29.43
CA THR A 85 19.66 -8.71 29.17
C THR A 85 21.13 -8.33 28.95
N ILE A 86 21.40 -7.64 27.85
CA ILE A 86 22.70 -7.03 27.56
C ILE A 86 22.54 -5.52 27.56
N GLU A 87 23.38 -4.81 28.33
CA GLU A 87 23.39 -3.35 28.40
C GLU A 87 24.79 -2.80 28.20
N VAL A 88 24.93 -1.77 27.36
CA VAL A 88 26.19 -1.08 27.12
C VAL A 88 26.53 -0.18 28.32
N ALA A 89 27.57 -0.54 29.05
CA ALA A 89 28.05 0.21 30.21
C ALA A 89 29.11 1.25 29.83
N ALA A 90 29.98 0.95 28.86
CA ALA A 90 31.01 1.86 28.37
C ALA A 90 31.44 1.48 26.95
N VAL A 91 31.84 2.49 26.18
CA VAL A 91 32.57 2.37 24.91
C VAL A 91 33.71 3.38 24.97
N GLU A 92 34.93 2.91 24.83
CA GLU A 92 36.17 3.69 24.88
C GLU A 92 36.83 3.66 23.50
N GLY A 93 37.35 4.81 23.05
CA GLY A 93 38.00 4.99 21.76
C GLY A 93 37.32 6.06 20.91
N ASP A 94 38.11 6.96 20.34
CA ASP A 94 37.61 8.06 19.50
C ASP A 94 37.16 7.57 18.12
N GLY A 95 36.29 8.32 17.45
CA GLY A 95 35.88 8.06 16.07
C GLY A 95 34.95 6.86 15.87
N VAL A 96 34.48 6.22 16.95
CA VAL A 96 33.46 5.17 16.89
C VAL A 96 32.10 5.80 16.59
N SER A 97 31.49 5.43 15.47
CA SER A 97 30.16 5.92 15.06
C SER A 97 29.04 4.92 15.36
N GLU A 98 29.35 3.62 15.36
CA GLU A 98 28.39 2.53 15.54
C GLU A 98 28.99 1.40 16.39
N PHE A 99 28.17 0.80 17.25
CA PHE A 99 28.52 -0.38 18.03
C PHE A 99 27.40 -1.41 17.98
N THR A 100 27.61 -2.50 17.25
CA THR A 100 26.77 -3.70 17.29
C THR A 100 27.18 -4.56 18.48
N PHE A 101 26.48 -4.39 19.60
CA PHE A 101 26.82 -5.03 20.87
C PHE A 101 26.19 -6.43 21.05
N VAL A 102 25.29 -6.83 20.16
CA VAL A 102 24.83 -8.21 19.99
C VAL A 102 24.95 -8.57 18.52
N ASN A 103 25.78 -9.57 18.19
CA ASN A 103 25.88 -10.18 16.86
C ASN A 103 25.93 -11.70 16.99
N ILE A 104 24.77 -12.35 16.95
CA ILE A 104 24.64 -13.81 17.07
C ILE A 104 23.83 -14.33 15.87
N PRO A 105 24.48 -14.65 14.74
CA PRO A 105 23.84 -15.41 13.69
C PRO A 105 23.66 -16.88 14.10
N THR A 106 22.56 -17.49 13.67
CA THR A 106 22.19 -18.86 14.01
C THR A 106 21.90 -19.67 12.75
N ALA A 107 21.90 -21.00 12.89
CA ALA A 107 21.46 -21.95 11.88
C ALA A 107 19.93 -22.11 11.82
N LEU A 108 19.18 -21.34 12.63
CA LEU A 108 17.71 -21.31 12.55
C LEU A 108 17.28 -20.58 11.28
N LYS A 109 16.09 -20.92 10.78
CA LYS A 109 15.49 -20.28 9.60
C LYS A 109 14.71 -19.02 9.96
N GLY A 110 14.34 -18.84 11.23
CA GLY A 110 13.52 -17.71 11.67
C GLY A 110 12.08 -17.83 11.15
N LYS A 111 11.54 -19.04 11.10
CA LYS A 111 10.19 -19.31 10.58
C LYS A 111 9.37 -20.13 11.57
N SER A 112 8.05 -20.03 11.46
CA SER A 112 7.13 -20.91 12.18
C SER A 112 7.39 -22.38 11.84
N GLY A 113 7.17 -23.28 12.81
CA GLY A 113 7.38 -24.73 12.66
C GLY A 113 8.74 -25.25 13.11
N GLU A 114 9.75 -24.39 13.35
CA GLU A 114 10.99 -24.81 14.01
C GLU A 114 10.72 -25.19 15.48
N PRO A 115 11.45 -26.15 16.08
CA PRO A 115 11.25 -26.55 17.48
C PRO A 115 11.79 -25.53 18.49
N PHE A 116 12.71 -24.67 18.06
CA PHE A 116 13.37 -23.65 18.85
C PHE A 116 13.36 -22.32 18.09
N SER A 117 13.20 -21.22 18.81
CA SER A 117 13.21 -19.86 18.26
C SER A 117 14.30 -19.03 18.92
N ALA A 118 14.90 -18.15 18.12
CA ALA A 118 15.75 -17.07 18.61
C ALA A 118 15.07 -15.73 18.30
N CYS A 119 15.25 -14.74 19.18
CA CYS A 119 14.80 -13.37 18.96
C CYS A 119 15.66 -12.41 19.77
N VAL A 120 15.83 -11.18 19.28
CA VAL A 120 16.40 -10.08 20.05
C VAL A 120 15.41 -8.92 20.08
N LEU A 121 15.22 -8.31 21.25
CA LEU A 121 14.35 -7.15 21.41
C LEU A 121 15.17 -5.95 21.87
N ALA A 122 14.97 -4.79 21.24
CA ALA A 122 15.41 -3.52 21.79
C ALA A 122 14.65 -3.26 23.08
N LEU A 123 15.35 -2.90 24.16
CA LEU A 123 14.73 -2.57 25.44
C LEU A 123 14.64 -1.06 25.70
N ASN A 124 15.09 -0.22 24.75
CA ASN A 124 14.91 1.23 24.74
C ASN A 124 15.18 1.83 23.34
N LEU A 125 14.92 3.13 23.17
CA LEU A 125 15.14 3.86 21.91
C LEU A 125 16.62 4.11 21.56
N LYS A 126 17.56 3.85 22.47
CA LYS A 126 19.01 3.93 22.18
C LYS A 126 19.51 2.73 21.37
N THR A 127 18.73 1.66 21.35
CA THR A 127 19.09 0.39 20.73
C THR A 127 18.30 0.20 19.45
N ASN A 128 18.99 0.08 18.33
CA ASN A 128 18.40 -0.32 17.07
C ASN A 128 18.46 -1.84 16.90
N VAL A 129 17.30 -2.43 16.64
CA VAL A 129 17.17 -3.80 16.14
C VAL A 129 16.42 -3.68 14.82
N THR A 130 17.04 -4.10 13.73
CA THR A 130 16.44 -3.97 12.38
C THR A 130 15.40 -5.05 12.10
N GLU A 131 15.57 -6.24 12.67
CA GLU A 131 14.63 -7.34 12.55
C GLU A 131 13.35 -7.06 13.34
N LEU A 132 12.19 -7.44 12.80
CA LEU A 132 10.93 -7.30 13.54
C LEU A 132 10.85 -8.31 14.70
N PRO A 133 10.13 -7.99 15.79
CA PRO A 133 9.88 -8.91 16.90
C PRO A 133 9.13 -10.20 16.48
N LYS A 134 9.89 -11.22 16.08
CA LYS A 134 9.45 -12.57 15.74
C LYS A 134 10.60 -13.56 15.91
N ALA A 135 10.40 -14.82 15.53
CA ALA A 135 11.52 -15.75 15.39
C ALA A 135 12.45 -15.26 14.27
N THR A 136 13.76 -15.17 14.55
CA THR A 136 14.77 -14.71 13.59
C THR A 136 15.93 -15.70 13.48
N SER A 137 16.65 -15.63 12.37
CA SER A 137 17.90 -16.37 12.16
C SER A 137 19.13 -15.60 12.64
N LYS A 138 19.02 -14.27 12.75
CA LYS A 138 20.11 -13.37 13.16
C LYS A 138 19.64 -12.51 14.33
N LEU A 139 20.45 -12.49 15.39
CA LEU A 139 20.26 -11.61 16.54
C LEU A 139 21.24 -10.46 16.43
N LEU A 140 20.71 -9.27 16.16
CA LEU A 140 21.47 -8.03 16.04
C LEU A 140 20.89 -6.94 16.93
N ALA A 141 21.74 -6.28 17.70
CA ALA A 141 21.41 -5.04 18.39
C ALA A 141 22.57 -4.06 18.29
N THR A 142 22.26 -2.84 17.87
CA THR A 142 23.23 -1.78 17.58
C THR A 142 22.88 -0.51 18.33
N CYS A 143 23.89 0.25 18.75
CA CYS A 143 23.75 1.63 19.19
C CYS A 143 24.73 2.54 18.46
N TYR A 144 24.46 3.85 18.48
CA TYR A 144 25.17 4.83 17.67
C TYR A 144 25.68 5.99 18.51
N ALA A 145 26.75 6.63 18.06
CA ALA A 145 27.28 7.83 18.71
C ALA A 145 26.23 8.95 18.78
N LYS A 146 25.44 9.13 17.71
CA LYS A 146 24.40 10.16 17.61
C LYS A 146 23.34 10.07 18.71
N THR A 147 22.91 8.85 19.06
CA THR A 147 21.89 8.61 20.12
C THR A 147 22.51 8.27 21.47
N GLY A 148 23.83 8.14 21.53
CA GLY A 148 24.63 7.77 22.69
C GLY A 148 24.71 6.26 22.92
N PHE A 149 25.91 5.76 23.17
CA PHE A 149 26.16 4.33 23.39
C PHE A 149 25.69 3.84 24.77
N VAL A 150 26.03 4.57 25.84
CA VAL A 150 25.81 4.12 27.23
C VAL A 150 24.32 4.03 27.54
N GLY A 151 23.92 2.90 28.11
CA GLY A 151 22.54 2.56 28.45
C GLY A 151 21.76 1.90 27.30
N ALA A 152 22.32 1.75 26.10
CA ALA A 152 21.71 0.91 25.07
C ALA A 152 21.55 -0.52 25.60
N LYS A 153 20.37 -1.13 25.40
CA LYS A 153 19.93 -2.34 26.08
C LYS A 153 19.10 -3.23 25.16
N ALA A 154 19.38 -4.54 25.18
CA ALA A 154 18.65 -5.54 24.42
C ALA A 154 18.37 -6.81 25.24
N ALA A 155 17.30 -7.53 24.90
CA ALA A 155 17.02 -8.87 25.41
C ALA A 155 17.36 -9.93 24.35
N ILE A 156 18.23 -10.88 24.68
CA ILE A 156 18.53 -12.07 23.87
C ILE A 156 17.61 -13.20 24.33
N ILE A 157 16.80 -13.71 23.41
CA ILE A 157 15.83 -14.78 23.64
C ILE A 157 16.24 -16.00 22.81
N GLY A 158 16.33 -17.15 23.46
CA GLY A 158 16.37 -18.46 22.85
C GLY A 158 15.43 -19.37 23.63
N CYS A 159 14.39 -19.91 23.00
CA CYS A 159 13.41 -20.74 23.71
C CYS A 159 12.68 -21.72 22.79
N PRO A 160 11.98 -22.73 23.34
CA PRO A 160 11.03 -23.51 22.55
C PRO A 160 10.04 -22.58 21.84
N SER A 161 9.74 -22.83 20.56
CA SER A 161 8.99 -21.86 19.74
C SER A 161 7.60 -21.51 20.29
N LYS A 162 6.95 -22.46 20.97
CA LYS A 162 5.65 -22.25 21.63
C LYS A 162 5.72 -21.27 22.82
N GLN A 163 6.91 -21.03 23.37
CA GLN A 163 7.14 -20.13 24.51
C GLN A 163 7.54 -18.71 24.07
N LEU A 164 7.86 -18.49 22.80
CA LEU A 164 8.44 -17.24 22.32
C LEU A 164 7.62 -16.01 22.73
N ARG A 165 6.31 -16.04 22.48
CA ARG A 165 5.40 -14.94 22.84
C ARG A 165 5.42 -14.64 24.34
N ALA A 166 5.38 -15.67 25.19
CA ALA A 166 5.39 -15.49 26.64
C ALA A 166 6.71 -14.88 27.13
N VAL A 167 7.85 -15.34 26.59
CA VAL A 167 9.16 -14.78 26.93
C VAL A 167 9.30 -13.33 26.45
N MET A 168 8.74 -13.00 25.28
CA MET A 168 8.68 -11.61 24.80
C MET A 168 7.84 -10.72 25.73
N GLN A 169 6.69 -11.20 26.21
CA GLN A 169 5.86 -10.45 27.18
C GLN A 169 6.69 -10.10 28.44
N GLU A 170 7.44 -11.05 28.98
CA GLU A 170 8.30 -10.79 30.15
C GLU A 170 9.44 -9.84 29.86
N ALA A 171 10.11 -10.00 28.71
CA ALA A 171 11.19 -9.10 28.32
C ALA A 171 10.70 -7.65 28.22
N VAL A 172 9.55 -7.45 27.56
CA VAL A 172 8.92 -6.13 27.44
C VAL A 172 8.50 -5.58 28.80
N SER A 173 7.81 -6.37 29.63
CA SER A 173 7.39 -5.96 30.97
C SER A 173 8.57 -5.64 31.91
N SER A 174 9.75 -6.20 31.66
CA SER A 174 10.94 -5.95 32.48
C SER A 174 11.63 -4.61 32.21
N SER A 175 11.32 -3.94 31.08
CA SER A 175 11.95 -2.68 30.72
C SER A 175 11.01 -1.48 30.97
N PRO A 176 11.32 -0.57 31.91
CA PRO A 176 10.52 0.64 32.14
C PRO A 176 10.65 1.68 31.02
N ASP A 177 11.66 1.55 30.15
CA ASP A 177 11.92 2.48 29.05
C ASP A 177 11.03 2.22 27.83
N LEU A 178 10.37 1.05 27.78
CA LEU A 178 9.46 0.67 26.70
C LEU A 178 8.02 1.07 27.03
N PRO A 179 7.19 1.37 26.01
CA PRO A 179 5.75 1.47 26.21
C PRO A 179 5.15 0.10 26.55
N HIS A 180 4.26 0.07 27.54
CA HIS A 180 3.56 -1.14 27.97
C HIS A 180 2.10 -1.11 27.52
N SER A 181 1.86 -1.45 26.25
CA SER A 181 0.50 -1.54 25.72
C SER A 181 -0.16 -2.87 26.08
N PRO A 182 -1.27 -2.89 26.86
CA PRO A 182 -2.03 -4.12 27.13
C PRO A 182 -2.82 -4.61 25.90
N VAL A 183 -2.87 -3.82 24.83
CA VAL A 183 -3.58 -4.12 23.58
C VAL A 183 -2.66 -4.05 22.37
N GLY A 184 -1.35 -4.00 22.58
CA GLY A 184 -0.34 -3.88 21.53
C GLY A 184 0.85 -4.82 21.74
N GLY A 185 1.74 -4.87 20.76
CA GLY A 185 2.93 -5.72 20.79
C GLY A 185 2.60 -7.17 21.13
N PRO A 186 3.26 -7.79 22.12
CA PRO A 186 3.04 -9.20 22.38
C PRO A 186 1.66 -9.51 23.00
N TRP A 187 0.87 -8.51 23.40
CA TRP A 187 -0.51 -8.67 23.91
C TRP A 187 -1.59 -8.41 22.84
N ALA A 188 -1.20 -8.01 21.63
CA ALA A 188 -2.15 -7.59 20.59
C ALA A 188 -3.19 -8.67 20.21
N LEU A 189 -2.83 -9.96 20.23
CA LEU A 189 -3.76 -11.06 19.93
C LEU A 189 -4.83 -11.28 21.02
N ASP A 190 -4.61 -10.78 22.23
CA ASP A 190 -5.48 -11.02 23.38
C ASP A 190 -6.66 -10.04 23.43
N SER A 191 -6.61 -8.95 22.65
CA SER A 191 -7.66 -7.92 22.59
C SER A 191 -8.63 -8.18 21.42
N PRO A 192 -9.91 -8.52 21.69
CA PRO A 192 -10.89 -8.69 20.62
C PRO A 192 -11.12 -7.41 19.81
N ALA A 193 -10.96 -6.24 20.44
CA ALA A 193 -11.15 -4.94 19.77
C ALA A 193 -10.16 -4.71 18.62
N ASN A 194 -9.01 -5.38 18.64
CA ASN A 194 -8.01 -5.30 17.58
C ASN A 194 -8.44 -6.05 16.30
N ARG A 195 -9.53 -6.84 16.35
CA ARG A 195 -10.08 -7.57 15.19
C ARG A 195 -11.34 -6.92 14.62
N ALA A 196 -11.78 -5.81 15.19
CA ALA A 196 -13.00 -5.14 14.73
C ALA A 196 -12.73 -4.29 13.48
N SER A 197 -13.76 -4.12 12.65
CA SER A 197 -13.79 -3.14 11.57
C SER A 197 -14.00 -1.72 12.10
N TYR A 198 -13.70 -0.70 11.29
CA TYR A 198 -13.97 0.70 11.64
C TYR A 198 -14.44 1.53 10.44
N LEU A 199 -15.30 2.53 10.69
CA LEU A 199 -15.75 3.49 9.69
C LEU A 199 -14.89 4.75 9.71
N PHE A 200 -14.65 5.34 8.53
CA PHE A 200 -14.06 6.66 8.44
C PHE A 200 -15.10 7.76 8.65
N ASN A 201 -14.73 8.74 9.47
CA ASN A 201 -15.38 10.04 9.50
C ASN A 201 -14.43 11.11 8.96
N PHE A 202 -14.73 11.61 7.76
CA PHE A 202 -14.03 12.76 7.15
C PHE A 202 -14.75 14.11 7.41
N GLY A 203 -15.85 14.10 8.17
CA GLY A 203 -16.64 15.29 8.52
C GLY A 203 -18.11 14.97 8.84
N ASN A 204 -18.88 16.00 9.20
CA ASN A 204 -20.32 15.92 9.47
C ASN A 204 -20.74 14.92 10.57
N LEU A 205 -19.85 14.61 11.52
CA LEU A 205 -20.17 13.91 12.77
C LEU A 205 -20.10 14.91 13.92
N THR A 206 -21.25 15.54 14.19
CA THR A 206 -21.42 16.63 15.14
C THR A 206 -22.41 16.24 16.24
N GLU A 207 -22.64 17.13 17.21
CA GLU A 207 -23.62 16.90 18.27
C GLU A 207 -25.05 16.65 17.73
N GLN A 208 -25.35 17.18 16.53
CA GLN A 208 -26.65 17.08 15.87
C GLN A 208 -26.79 15.81 15.00
N THR A 209 -25.70 15.31 14.42
CA THR A 209 -25.75 14.20 13.45
C THR A 209 -25.29 12.87 14.02
N VAL A 210 -24.68 12.85 15.21
CA VAL A 210 -24.14 11.64 15.85
C VAL A 210 -25.15 10.49 15.96
N ASP A 211 -26.44 10.74 16.21
CA ASP A 211 -27.43 9.68 16.29
C ASP A 211 -27.61 8.95 14.94
N GLN A 212 -27.51 9.67 13.82
CA GLN A 212 -27.56 9.08 12.49
C GLN A 212 -26.30 8.24 12.18
N TRP A 213 -25.14 8.67 12.70
CA TRP A 213 -23.91 7.89 12.60
C TRP A 213 -23.94 6.62 13.46
N VAL A 214 -24.55 6.69 14.64
CA VAL A 214 -24.81 5.50 15.47
C VAL A 214 -25.68 4.49 14.69
N ASP A 215 -26.74 4.96 14.05
CA ASP A 215 -27.60 4.10 13.23
C ASP A 215 -26.87 3.53 12.01
N LEU A 216 -26.03 4.33 11.34
CA LEU A 216 -25.18 3.86 10.26
C LEU A 216 -24.23 2.73 10.71
N ALA A 217 -23.53 2.94 11.82
CA ALA A 217 -22.61 1.94 12.38
C ALA A 217 -23.34 0.62 12.69
N ARG A 218 -24.54 0.69 13.28
CA ARG A 218 -25.41 -0.49 13.52
C ARG A 218 -25.89 -1.16 12.24
N ASN A 219 -26.20 -0.37 11.20
CA ASN A 219 -26.62 -0.89 9.90
C ASN A 219 -25.48 -1.57 9.12
N LEU A 220 -24.23 -1.32 9.50
CA LEU A 220 -23.05 -1.97 8.94
C LEU A 220 -22.46 -3.05 9.86
N GLY A 221 -22.94 -3.16 11.11
CA GLY A 221 -22.37 -4.07 12.12
C GLY A 221 -20.98 -3.66 12.59
N ILE A 222 -20.59 -2.39 12.42
CA ILE A 222 -19.24 -1.90 12.68
C ILE A 222 -19.16 -1.19 14.05
N PRO A 223 -18.30 -1.64 14.98
CA PRO A 223 -18.29 -1.12 16.35
C PRO A 223 -17.31 0.03 16.60
N GLN A 224 -16.70 0.61 15.56
CA GLN A 224 -15.70 1.69 15.69
C GLN A 224 -15.90 2.76 14.61
N ILE A 225 -15.72 4.03 14.98
CA ILE A 225 -15.68 5.17 14.05
C ILE A 225 -14.38 5.93 14.28
N ASP A 226 -13.62 6.15 13.22
CA ASP A 226 -12.31 6.78 13.20
C ASP A 226 -12.40 8.21 12.63
N PHE A 227 -12.03 9.21 13.42
CA PHE A 227 -12.16 10.62 13.08
C PHE A 227 -10.89 11.12 12.40
N HIS A 228 -10.98 11.37 11.10
CA HIS A 228 -9.88 11.91 10.31
C HIS A 228 -9.75 13.43 10.46
N GLY A 229 -8.55 13.90 10.78
CA GLY A 229 -8.28 15.31 11.02
C GLY A 229 -8.66 16.23 9.86
N GLY A 230 -8.35 15.85 8.61
CA GLY A 230 -8.49 16.72 7.41
C GLY A 230 -9.77 17.56 7.25
N GLY A 231 -10.90 17.16 7.85
CA GLY A 231 -12.10 18.01 8.00
C GLY A 231 -12.51 18.31 9.46
N SER A 232 -12.22 17.42 10.39
CA SER A 232 -12.73 17.46 11.77
C SER A 232 -11.88 18.29 12.73
N PHE A 233 -10.56 18.36 12.52
CA PHE A 233 -9.63 19.13 13.37
C PHE A 233 -8.31 19.41 12.63
N ARG A 234 -7.60 20.47 13.00
CA ARG A 234 -6.33 20.82 12.35
C ARG A 234 -5.19 19.89 12.78
N PHE A 235 -4.36 19.46 11.83
CA PHE A 235 -3.16 18.66 12.12
C PHE A 235 -2.10 19.47 12.87
N GLY A 236 -1.34 18.82 13.76
CA GLY A 236 -0.36 19.46 14.63
C GLY A 236 -0.94 19.80 16.01
N ASP A 237 -1.76 20.85 16.09
CA ASP A 237 -2.33 21.31 17.36
C ASP A 237 -3.67 20.69 17.76
N CYS A 238 -4.25 19.86 16.87
CA CYS A 238 -5.52 19.17 17.07
C CYS A 238 -6.68 20.11 17.40
N GLU A 239 -6.66 21.34 16.88
CA GLU A 239 -7.74 22.30 17.09
C GLU A 239 -9.02 21.83 16.36
N PRO A 240 -10.14 21.57 17.08
CA PRO A 240 -11.39 21.15 16.45
C PRO A 240 -11.90 22.16 15.43
N ASN A 241 -12.49 21.68 14.35
CA ASN A 241 -13.12 22.55 13.37
C ASN A 241 -14.29 23.32 14.03
N PRO A 242 -14.21 24.66 14.17
CA PRO A 242 -15.20 25.44 14.92
C PRO A 242 -16.58 25.44 14.27
N ALA A 243 -16.69 25.18 12.96
CA ALA A 243 -17.97 25.04 12.29
C ALA A 243 -18.70 23.74 12.67
N MET A 244 -17.97 22.68 12.97
CA MET A 244 -18.53 21.38 13.38
C MET A 244 -18.63 21.25 14.91
N TYR A 245 -17.68 21.84 15.63
CA TYR A 245 -17.50 21.74 17.07
C TYR A 245 -17.43 23.16 17.68
N PRO A 246 -18.57 23.88 17.78
CA PRO A 246 -18.60 25.30 18.14
C PRO A 246 -18.11 25.59 19.57
N LYS A 247 -18.04 24.58 20.45
CA LYS A 247 -17.43 24.69 21.79
C LYS A 247 -16.07 23.99 21.86
N GLY A 248 -15.39 23.84 20.72
CA GLY A 248 -14.09 23.17 20.60
C GLY A 248 -14.14 21.73 21.13
N ARG A 249 -13.16 21.37 21.97
CA ARG A 249 -12.99 20.01 22.51
C ARG A 249 -14.19 19.53 23.32
N ALA A 250 -14.96 20.43 23.94
CA ALA A 250 -16.17 20.07 24.68
C ALA A 250 -17.28 19.54 23.76
N SER A 251 -17.48 20.17 22.60
CA SER A 251 -18.42 19.67 21.58
C SER A 251 -17.95 18.31 21.03
N PHE A 252 -16.65 18.17 20.76
CA PHE A 252 -16.07 16.92 20.26
C PHE A 252 -16.24 15.78 21.27
N LYS A 253 -15.95 16.05 22.55
CA LYS A 253 -16.18 15.11 23.66
C LYS A 253 -17.65 14.67 23.74
N ALA A 254 -18.59 15.61 23.64
CA ALA A 254 -20.02 15.29 23.70
C ALA A 254 -20.47 14.31 22.59
N VAL A 255 -19.86 14.42 21.40
CA VAL A 255 -20.07 13.45 20.31
C VAL A 255 -19.52 12.07 20.67
N ILE A 256 -18.28 12.00 21.17
CA ILE A 256 -17.66 10.73 21.58
C ILE A 256 -18.43 10.07 22.73
N ASP A 257 -18.87 10.85 23.73
CA ASP A 257 -19.66 10.33 24.86
C ASP A 257 -20.97 9.68 24.37
N LYS A 258 -21.61 10.25 23.33
CA LYS A 258 -22.79 9.63 22.69
C LYS A 258 -22.46 8.35 21.93
N LEU A 259 -21.32 8.30 21.22
CA LEU A 259 -20.85 7.06 20.59
C LEU A 259 -20.59 5.96 21.62
N HIS A 260 -19.93 6.30 22.73
CA HIS A 260 -19.68 5.38 23.84
C HIS A 260 -20.97 4.87 24.48
N ALA A 261 -21.97 5.74 24.68
CA ALA A 261 -23.29 5.33 25.16
C ALA A 261 -23.99 4.32 24.22
N ALA A 262 -23.65 4.35 22.93
CA ALA A 262 -24.11 3.37 21.94
C ALA A 262 -23.20 2.14 21.79
N GLY A 263 -22.10 2.04 22.55
CA GLY A 263 -21.13 0.94 22.48
C GLY A 263 -20.13 1.05 21.31
N ILE A 264 -20.01 2.22 20.68
CA ILE A 264 -19.12 2.46 19.53
C ILE A 264 -17.83 3.14 20.02
N LYS A 265 -16.69 2.61 19.61
CA LYS A 265 -15.36 3.18 19.93
C LYS A 265 -15.02 4.35 19.01
N ALA A 266 -14.31 5.34 19.53
CA ALA A 266 -13.87 6.51 18.76
C ALA A 266 -12.35 6.47 18.48
N GLY A 267 -11.95 6.62 17.22
CA GLY A 267 -10.55 6.71 16.80
C GLY A 267 -10.10 8.13 16.51
N LEU A 268 -8.86 8.44 16.88
CA LEU A 268 -8.16 9.68 16.54
C LEU A 268 -7.22 9.40 15.36
N HIS A 269 -7.58 9.85 14.17
CA HIS A 269 -6.76 9.69 12.97
C HIS A 269 -6.12 11.03 12.59
N THR A 270 -4.84 11.16 12.91
CA THR A 270 -4.08 12.40 12.76
C THR A 270 -2.79 12.15 12.02
N TYR A 271 -2.32 13.15 11.27
CA TYR A 271 -0.97 13.12 10.73
C TYR A 271 -0.01 13.33 11.90
N ALA A 272 0.92 12.39 12.10
CA ALA A 272 1.70 12.21 13.32
C ALA A 272 2.29 13.52 13.89
N PHE A 273 3.46 13.94 13.44
CA PHE A 273 4.16 15.13 13.92
C PHE A 273 4.05 16.33 12.97
N PHE A 274 3.26 16.20 11.89
CA PHE A 274 3.14 17.26 10.88
C PHE A 274 2.27 18.41 11.36
N ILE A 275 2.65 19.62 10.95
CA ILE A 275 2.07 20.88 11.41
C ILE A 275 1.41 21.59 10.23
N ASP A 276 0.11 21.85 10.36
CA ASP A 276 -0.64 22.65 9.39
C ASP A 276 -0.13 24.09 9.38
N LYS A 277 -0.06 24.69 8.19
CA LYS A 277 0.47 26.06 7.99
C LYS A 277 -0.37 27.14 8.68
N ARG A 278 -1.57 26.79 9.15
CA ARG A 278 -2.48 27.66 9.93
C ARG A 278 -2.33 27.47 11.45
N CYS A 279 -1.45 26.58 11.92
CA CYS A 279 -1.20 26.43 13.34
C CYS A 279 -0.60 27.72 13.93
N PRO A 280 -0.87 28.01 15.21
CA PRO A 280 -0.30 29.17 15.90
C PRO A 280 1.23 29.09 16.05
N TRP A 281 1.83 27.91 15.82
CA TRP A 281 3.29 27.72 15.76
C TRP A 281 3.90 28.05 14.39
N VAL A 282 3.09 28.38 13.39
CA VAL A 282 3.55 28.76 12.05
C VAL A 282 3.22 30.23 11.77
N THR A 283 2.04 30.69 12.20
CA THR A 283 1.52 32.01 11.86
C THR A 283 0.78 32.65 13.05
N PRO A 284 0.85 33.99 13.23
CA PRO A 284 1.59 34.96 12.42
C PRO A 284 3.09 35.00 12.70
N THR A 285 3.56 34.29 13.74
CA THR A 285 4.97 34.21 14.11
C THR A 285 5.41 32.73 14.09
N PRO A 286 6.35 32.35 13.21
CA PRO A 286 6.83 30.97 13.13
C PRO A 286 7.67 30.60 14.37
N ASP A 287 7.36 29.47 15.00
CA ASP A 287 8.13 28.94 16.13
C ASP A 287 9.54 28.55 15.65
N PRO A 288 10.61 28.95 16.37
CA PRO A 288 12.00 28.68 15.95
C PRO A 288 12.32 27.17 15.85
N GLY A 289 11.51 26.31 16.48
CA GLY A 289 11.59 24.85 16.42
C GLY A 289 11.04 24.22 15.15
N LEU A 290 10.59 24.98 14.14
CA LEU A 290 10.31 24.43 12.81
C LEU A 290 11.60 23.87 12.20
N ALA A 291 11.51 22.66 11.63
CA ALA A 291 12.66 21.95 11.09
C ALA A 291 13.21 22.63 9.83
N LYS A 292 14.54 22.63 9.74
CA LYS A 292 15.30 23.26 8.65
C LYS A 292 16.23 22.23 8.04
N ASP A 293 16.37 22.21 6.72
CA ASP A 293 17.31 21.33 6.00
C ASP A 293 18.56 22.07 5.48
N ALA A 294 18.43 23.37 5.19
CA ALA A 294 19.52 24.22 4.76
C ALA A 294 19.42 25.64 5.36
N THR A 295 20.57 26.31 5.45
CA THR A 295 20.65 27.71 5.87
C THR A 295 21.57 28.48 4.94
N PHE A 296 21.06 29.58 4.42
CA PHE A 296 21.75 30.51 3.54
C PHE A 296 21.95 31.84 4.25
N THR A 297 22.72 32.72 3.61
CA THR A 297 23.02 34.07 4.05
C THR A 297 22.58 35.04 2.96
N LEU A 298 21.77 36.02 3.33
CA LEU A 298 21.26 37.03 2.41
C LEU A 298 22.42 37.91 1.91
N ALA A 299 22.62 37.97 0.59
CA ALA A 299 23.78 38.63 -0.02
C ALA A 299 23.69 40.16 0.00
N LYS A 300 22.48 40.72 0.04
CA LYS A 300 22.21 42.16 0.19
C LYS A 300 20.89 42.38 0.90
N SER A 301 20.70 43.55 1.51
CA SER A 301 19.42 43.88 2.14
C SER A 301 18.26 43.83 1.14
N ILE A 302 17.08 43.45 1.63
CA ILE A 302 15.83 43.41 0.86
C ILE A 302 14.75 44.22 1.59
N GLY A 303 13.88 44.88 0.83
CA GLY A 303 12.68 45.57 1.31
C GLY A 303 11.45 44.66 1.25
N GLU A 304 10.32 45.11 1.82
CA GLU A 304 9.08 44.33 1.99
C GLU A 304 8.41 43.87 0.68
N THR A 305 8.75 44.48 -0.45
CA THR A 305 8.16 44.21 -1.77
C THR A 305 9.10 43.49 -2.74
N ASP A 306 10.32 43.18 -2.32
CA ASP A 306 11.29 42.51 -3.18
C ASP A 306 10.85 41.08 -3.49
N THR A 307 10.96 40.72 -4.77
CA THR A 307 10.53 39.41 -5.30
C THR A 307 11.66 38.40 -5.43
N ASP A 308 12.91 38.80 -5.18
CA ASP A 308 14.07 37.91 -5.24
C ASP A 308 14.86 37.99 -3.93
N LEU A 309 15.29 36.83 -3.44
CA LEU A 309 16.13 36.67 -2.26
C LEU A 309 17.53 36.25 -2.70
N PRO A 310 18.46 37.20 -2.93
CA PRO A 310 19.82 36.87 -3.33
C PRO A 310 20.57 36.28 -2.14
N VAL A 311 21.22 35.14 -2.35
CA VAL A 311 21.96 34.41 -1.32
C VAL A 311 23.42 34.19 -1.72
N ILE A 312 24.29 34.00 -0.73
CA ILE A 312 25.73 33.82 -0.94
C ILE A 312 26.03 32.36 -1.35
N GLU A 313 25.42 31.40 -0.66
CA GLU A 313 25.66 29.98 -0.81
C GLU A 313 24.98 29.41 -2.07
N ASN A 314 25.52 28.29 -2.56
CA ASN A 314 25.04 27.64 -3.78
C ASN A 314 23.66 27.00 -3.57
N THR A 315 22.73 27.26 -4.48
CA THR A 315 21.33 26.81 -4.48
C THR A 315 21.06 25.60 -5.39
N LYS A 316 22.10 24.93 -5.91
CA LYS A 316 21.99 23.82 -6.87
C LYS A 316 21.00 22.72 -6.45
N ASP A 317 20.94 22.44 -5.14
CA ASP A 317 20.13 21.37 -4.54
C ASP A 317 18.72 21.85 -4.15
N MET A 318 18.43 23.15 -4.29
CA MET A 318 17.11 23.72 -4.04
C MET A 318 16.17 23.54 -5.24
N SER A 319 14.86 23.49 -4.96
CA SER A 319 13.81 23.29 -5.94
C SER A 319 12.52 23.97 -5.49
N ALA A 320 11.77 24.56 -6.44
CA ALA A 320 10.41 25.04 -6.16
C ALA A 320 9.35 23.93 -6.31
N THR A 321 9.74 22.72 -6.74
CA THR A 321 8.82 21.59 -6.91
C THR A 321 8.35 21.10 -5.55
N THR A 322 7.04 21.15 -5.33
CA THR A 322 6.35 20.57 -4.19
C THR A 322 5.30 19.59 -4.68
N GLY A 323 4.82 18.72 -3.79
CA GLY A 323 3.83 17.70 -4.11
C GLY A 323 3.59 16.82 -2.89
N PHE A 324 2.53 16.01 -2.94
CA PHE A 324 2.11 15.24 -1.77
C PHE A 324 3.21 14.31 -1.25
N PHE A 325 3.91 13.59 -2.14
CA PHE A 325 5.02 12.69 -1.77
C PHE A 325 6.41 13.32 -1.94
N VAL A 326 6.51 14.62 -2.18
CA VAL A 326 7.79 15.30 -2.36
C VAL A 326 8.35 15.72 -1.00
N ARG A 327 9.60 15.35 -0.69
CA ARG A 327 10.32 15.78 0.52
C ARG A 327 11.08 17.07 0.22
N ASN A 328 10.35 18.15 0.00
CA ASN A 328 10.89 19.47 -0.33
C ASN A 328 9.87 20.56 0.05
N SER A 329 10.36 21.72 0.47
CA SER A 329 9.54 22.92 0.63
C SER A 329 9.86 23.94 -0.46
N ALA A 330 8.89 24.81 -0.72
CA ALA A 330 9.11 26.07 -1.43
C ALA A 330 9.09 27.26 -0.46
N THR A 331 9.30 27.03 0.84
CA THR A 331 9.21 28.05 1.89
C THR A 331 10.55 28.25 2.58
N VAL A 332 10.96 29.51 2.71
CA VAL A 332 12.09 29.91 3.55
C VAL A 332 11.62 30.82 4.69
N GLN A 333 12.37 30.84 5.78
CA GLN A 333 12.18 31.69 6.94
C GLN A 333 13.34 32.68 7.07
N ILE A 334 13.03 33.96 7.28
CA ILE A 334 13.99 34.99 7.72
C ILE A 334 13.35 35.68 8.94
N ASP A 335 14.01 35.59 10.09
CA ASP A 335 13.46 36.08 11.36
C ASP A 335 12.03 35.53 11.59
N ASP A 336 11.03 36.41 11.76
CA ASP A 336 9.62 36.05 11.94
C ASP A 336 8.81 36.02 10.62
N GLU A 337 9.47 36.15 9.46
CA GLU A 337 8.83 36.14 8.15
C GLU A 337 9.00 34.80 7.43
N LEU A 338 7.89 34.26 6.92
CA LEU A 338 7.89 33.16 5.95
C LEU A 338 7.74 33.71 4.53
N ILE A 339 8.48 33.13 3.59
CA ILE A 339 8.53 33.55 2.19
C ILE A 339 8.41 32.32 1.30
N VAL A 340 7.47 32.33 0.34
CA VAL A 340 7.30 31.24 -0.63
C VAL A 340 7.93 31.62 -1.97
N TYR A 341 8.82 30.80 -2.51
CA TYR A 341 9.46 31.07 -3.81
C TYR A 341 8.93 30.16 -4.92
N THR A 342 9.01 30.62 -6.17
CA THR A 342 8.51 29.86 -7.35
C THR A 342 9.63 29.45 -8.31
N GLY A 343 10.84 29.97 -8.10
CA GLY A 343 12.02 29.58 -8.86
C GLY A 343 13.31 29.71 -8.05
N VAL A 344 14.39 29.14 -8.60
CA VAL A 344 15.72 29.17 -8.01
C VAL A 344 16.73 29.45 -9.11
N SER A 345 17.56 30.48 -8.93
CA SER A 345 18.75 30.68 -9.77
C SER A 345 19.84 29.73 -9.31
N LYS A 346 20.17 28.72 -10.12
CA LYS A 346 21.20 27.70 -9.84
C LYS A 346 22.60 28.11 -10.28
N GLU A 347 22.75 29.30 -10.86
CA GLU A 347 24.02 29.90 -11.26
C GLU A 347 24.22 31.26 -10.56
N GLN A 348 25.45 31.76 -10.52
CA GLN A 348 25.71 33.06 -9.89
C GLN A 348 25.11 34.23 -10.71
N PRO A 349 24.49 35.23 -10.06
CA PRO A 349 24.21 35.31 -8.62
C PRO A 349 23.09 34.34 -8.20
N TYR A 350 23.32 33.61 -7.11
CA TYR A 350 22.34 32.67 -6.57
C TYR A 350 21.19 33.42 -5.90
N ALA A 351 19.96 32.95 -6.10
CA ALA A 351 18.77 33.54 -5.52
C ALA A 351 17.61 32.56 -5.47
N PHE A 352 16.72 32.74 -4.50
CA PHE A 352 15.33 32.30 -4.62
C PHE A 352 14.54 33.39 -5.35
N THR A 353 13.77 33.04 -6.37
CA THR A 353 13.12 34.00 -7.28
C THR A 353 11.61 33.85 -7.26
N GLY A 354 10.91 34.94 -7.60
CA GLY A 354 9.44 34.95 -7.62
C GLY A 354 8.86 34.70 -6.23
N CYS A 355 9.42 35.38 -5.24
CA CYS A 355 9.13 35.26 -3.83
C CYS A 355 7.85 36.02 -3.45
N GLN A 356 6.94 35.32 -2.78
CA GLN A 356 5.80 35.88 -2.07
C GLN A 356 6.20 36.17 -0.62
N ARG A 357 6.30 37.46 -0.29
CA ARG A 357 6.60 37.98 1.06
C ARG A 357 5.40 37.82 2.00
N GLY A 358 5.65 37.72 3.30
CA GLY A 358 4.60 37.58 4.32
C GLY A 358 3.70 36.36 4.13
N ALA A 359 4.27 35.24 3.66
CA ALA A 359 3.52 34.04 3.35
C ALA A 359 2.81 33.48 4.59
N TYR A 360 1.66 32.83 4.37
CA TYR A 360 0.84 32.21 5.42
C TYR A 360 0.37 33.16 6.54
N GLY A 361 0.43 34.48 6.32
CA GLY A 361 -0.03 35.49 7.27
C GLY A 361 1.07 36.05 8.18
N THR A 362 2.35 35.71 7.95
CA THR A 362 3.46 36.41 8.61
C THR A 362 3.60 37.85 8.08
N LYS A 363 4.27 38.71 8.84
CA LYS A 363 4.48 40.10 8.43
C LYS A 363 5.68 40.21 7.50
N ALA A 364 5.50 40.83 6.32
CA ALA A 364 6.63 41.21 5.47
C ALA A 364 7.45 42.32 6.14
N THR A 365 8.77 42.17 6.21
CA THR A 365 9.68 43.17 6.80
C THR A 365 10.94 43.39 5.96
N ALA A 366 11.66 44.48 6.18
CA ALA A 366 12.98 44.66 5.59
C ALA A 366 14.00 43.78 6.32
N HIS A 367 14.82 43.03 5.58
CA HIS A 367 15.91 42.23 6.14
C HIS A 367 17.25 42.76 5.66
N VAL A 368 18.24 42.78 6.55
CA VAL A 368 19.58 43.29 6.26
C VAL A 368 20.45 42.24 5.58
N ALA A 369 21.42 42.70 4.78
CA ALA A 369 22.49 41.83 4.28
C ALA A 369 23.13 41.05 5.45
N GLY A 370 23.40 39.77 5.24
CA GLY A 370 23.92 38.87 6.28
C GLY A 370 22.85 38.14 7.10
N ALA A 371 21.56 38.49 6.98
CA ALA A 371 20.48 37.75 7.63
C ALA A 371 20.46 36.28 7.19
N LYS A 372 20.04 35.39 8.10
CA LYS A 372 19.94 33.95 7.82
C LYS A 372 18.62 33.63 7.15
N VAL A 373 18.72 32.91 6.03
CA VAL A 373 17.58 32.42 5.26
C VAL A 373 17.51 30.91 5.47
N HIS A 374 16.57 30.46 6.27
CA HIS A 374 16.42 29.05 6.61
C HIS A 374 15.42 28.38 5.68
N HIS A 375 15.82 27.34 4.98
CA HIS A 375 14.90 26.53 4.18
C HIS A 375 14.16 25.56 5.10
N LEU A 376 12.83 25.58 5.06
CA LEU A 376 12.01 24.77 5.95
C LEU A 376 11.79 23.36 5.37
N LYS A 377 11.63 22.38 6.24
CA LYS A 377 11.25 21.03 5.84
C LYS A 377 9.74 20.92 5.67
N GLU A 378 9.32 20.30 4.56
CA GLU A 378 7.92 20.08 4.22
C GLU A 378 7.73 18.70 3.58
N CYS A 379 6.64 18.03 3.94
CA CYS A 379 6.14 16.83 3.30
C CYS A 379 4.61 16.78 3.44
N PHE A 380 3.90 16.15 2.49
CA PHE A 380 2.44 16.09 2.46
C PHE A 380 1.75 17.48 2.46
N GLY A 381 2.47 18.53 2.07
CA GLY A 381 2.01 19.93 2.14
C GLY A 381 2.00 20.54 3.55
N LEU A 382 2.65 19.91 4.52
CA LEU A 382 2.71 20.32 5.94
C LEU A 382 4.16 20.49 6.40
N PHE A 383 4.39 21.35 7.39
CA PHE A 383 5.71 21.51 7.99
C PHE A 383 5.99 20.43 9.05
N ALA A 384 7.27 20.25 9.37
CA ALA A 384 7.71 19.36 10.45
C ALA A 384 8.45 20.14 11.55
N PRO A 385 8.31 19.73 12.83
CA PRO A 385 9.15 20.24 13.91
C PRO A 385 10.55 19.62 13.85
N ASP A 386 11.56 20.36 14.33
CA ASP A 386 12.87 19.79 14.63
C ASP A 386 12.68 18.76 15.76
N PRO A 387 13.11 17.49 15.58
CA PRO A 387 12.80 16.42 16.51
C PRO A 387 13.45 16.56 17.90
N ASP A 388 14.41 17.45 18.06
CA ASP A 388 15.08 17.75 19.33
C ASP A 388 14.65 19.11 19.94
N SER A 389 13.68 19.78 19.32
CA SER A 389 13.11 21.04 19.81
C SER A 389 11.97 20.85 20.83
N GLU A 390 11.65 21.93 21.54
CA GLU A 390 10.43 21.99 22.36
C GLU A 390 9.15 21.89 21.51
N LEU A 391 9.16 22.38 20.27
CA LEU A 391 7.99 22.32 19.37
C LEU A 391 7.57 20.87 19.11
N PHE A 392 8.52 19.95 18.92
CA PHE A 392 8.22 18.52 18.79
C PHE A 392 7.44 17.99 20.00
N MET A 393 7.86 18.36 21.21
CA MET A 393 7.16 17.96 22.45
C MET A 393 5.80 18.66 22.61
N LYS A 394 5.64 19.91 22.14
CA LYS A 394 4.34 20.60 22.11
C LYS A 394 3.34 19.87 21.20
N VAL A 395 3.76 19.41 20.03
CA VAL A 395 2.90 18.61 19.11
C VAL A 395 2.48 17.30 19.79
N VAL A 396 3.44 16.56 20.37
CA VAL A 396 3.15 15.33 21.14
C VAL A 396 2.13 15.60 22.25
N GLN A 397 2.32 16.67 23.02
CA GLN A 397 1.44 17.02 24.12
C GLN A 397 0.03 17.40 23.63
N ALA A 398 -0.07 18.19 22.55
CA ALA A 398 -1.36 18.58 21.98
C ALA A 398 -2.17 17.37 21.51
N THR A 399 -1.52 16.40 20.85
CA THR A 399 -2.16 15.13 20.46
C THR A 399 -2.61 14.33 21.69
N ALA A 400 -1.76 14.22 22.72
CA ALA A 400 -2.09 13.49 23.94
C ALA A 400 -3.27 14.13 24.70
N ASP A 401 -3.27 15.46 24.82
CA ASP A 401 -4.32 16.23 25.49
C ASP A 401 -5.65 16.05 24.76
N PHE A 402 -5.65 16.16 23.44
CA PHE A 402 -6.86 15.94 22.65
C PHE A 402 -7.39 14.50 22.79
N TYR A 403 -6.52 13.49 22.72
CA TYR A 403 -6.89 12.09 22.94
C TYR A 403 -7.55 11.90 24.32
N ASN A 404 -6.90 12.41 25.36
CA ASN A 404 -7.29 12.23 26.76
C ASN A 404 -8.57 13.00 27.13
N GLU A 405 -8.68 14.25 26.71
CA GLU A 405 -9.81 15.13 27.05
C GLU A 405 -11.08 14.69 26.34
N CYS A 406 -10.98 14.32 25.06
CA CYS A 406 -12.14 13.91 24.28
C CYS A 406 -12.53 12.43 24.52
N GLY A 407 -11.61 11.61 25.04
CA GLY A 407 -11.91 10.24 25.49
C GLY A 407 -11.79 9.17 24.40
N PHE A 408 -10.89 9.34 23.45
CA PHE A 408 -10.71 8.38 22.35
C PHE A 408 -10.31 6.96 22.84
N ASP A 409 -10.51 5.97 21.97
CA ASP A 409 -10.18 4.54 22.16
C ASP A 409 -9.05 4.05 21.27
N MET A 410 -8.89 4.68 20.11
CA MET A 410 -7.99 4.29 19.05
C MET A 410 -7.17 5.51 18.60
N VAL A 411 -5.96 5.27 18.12
CA VAL A 411 -5.13 6.26 17.42
C VAL A 411 -4.63 5.63 16.13
N TYR A 412 -4.81 6.35 15.02
CA TYR A 412 -4.12 6.10 13.77
C TYR A 412 -3.13 7.24 13.52
N LEU A 413 -1.83 6.95 13.61
CA LEU A 413 -0.76 7.90 13.30
C LEU A 413 -0.43 7.83 11.81
N ASP A 414 -1.19 8.57 11.03
CA ASP A 414 -0.98 8.69 9.59
C ASP A 414 0.23 9.57 9.29
N ALA A 415 0.73 9.49 8.06
CA ALA A 415 1.93 10.20 7.61
C ALA A 415 3.20 9.90 8.44
N LEU A 416 3.19 8.92 9.36
CA LEU A 416 4.38 8.51 10.11
C LEU A 416 5.47 7.93 9.18
N ASP A 417 5.08 7.42 8.01
CA ASP A 417 5.95 7.06 6.87
C ASP A 417 6.72 8.23 6.24
N GLY A 418 6.46 9.47 6.69
CA GLY A 418 7.32 10.64 6.45
C GLY A 418 8.40 10.87 7.53
N GLU A 419 8.64 9.92 8.45
CA GLU A 419 9.63 10.06 9.55
C GLU A 419 11.07 10.36 9.10
N ASP A 420 11.40 10.07 7.85
CA ASP A 420 12.68 10.44 7.24
C ASP A 420 12.90 11.96 7.23
N ILE A 421 11.83 12.77 7.23
CA ILE A 421 11.94 14.24 7.23
C ILE A 421 12.57 14.77 8.53
N LEU A 422 12.41 14.07 9.65
CA LEU A 422 12.88 14.56 10.95
C LEU A 422 14.42 14.55 11.03
N GLY A 423 15.04 13.42 10.68
CA GLY A 423 16.48 13.21 10.89
C GLY A 423 17.24 12.63 9.70
N GLY A 424 16.59 12.43 8.54
CA GLY A 424 17.10 11.63 7.41
C GLY A 424 16.60 10.18 7.47
N GLY A 425 16.61 9.49 6.33
CA GLY A 425 16.08 8.12 6.21
C GLY A 425 16.72 7.11 7.18
N GLU A 426 18.03 7.26 7.44
CA GLU A 426 18.75 6.41 8.40
C GLU A 426 18.33 6.60 9.88
N TRP A 427 17.64 7.70 10.20
CA TRP A 427 17.18 8.05 11.55
C TRP A 427 15.66 8.04 11.70
N GLY A 428 14.92 7.69 10.64
CA GLY A 428 13.45 7.54 10.67
C GLY A 428 13.01 6.65 11.83
N TRP A 429 13.62 5.47 11.95
CA TRP A 429 13.33 4.50 13.00
C TRP A 429 13.42 5.09 14.42
N HIS A 430 14.34 6.03 14.66
CA HIS A 430 14.57 6.60 15.97
C HIS A 430 13.57 7.71 16.27
N TYR A 431 13.47 8.71 15.38
CA TYR A 431 12.68 9.91 15.65
C TYR A 431 11.17 9.68 15.48
N GLY A 432 10.76 8.84 14.52
CA GLY A 432 9.37 8.39 14.43
C GLY A 432 8.95 7.63 15.69
N SER A 433 9.77 6.70 16.17
CA SER A 433 9.47 6.00 17.44
C SER A 433 9.59 6.88 18.69
N LYS A 434 10.47 7.88 18.70
CA LYS A 434 10.52 8.89 19.77
C LYS A 434 9.16 9.58 19.89
N PHE A 435 8.57 10.00 18.78
CA PHE A 435 7.23 10.61 18.76
C PHE A 435 6.19 9.66 19.38
N VAL A 436 6.14 8.42 18.90
CA VAL A 436 5.16 7.42 19.35
C VAL A 436 5.33 7.06 20.83
N PHE A 437 6.55 6.89 21.32
CA PHE A 437 6.82 6.54 22.71
C PHE A 437 6.48 7.70 23.65
N GLU A 438 6.85 8.94 23.27
CA GLU A 438 6.52 10.12 24.06
C GLU A 438 5.02 10.40 24.08
N LEU A 439 4.31 10.15 22.97
CA LEU A 439 2.86 10.19 22.92
C LEU A 439 2.27 9.15 23.86
N PHE A 440 2.65 7.88 23.72
CA PHE A 440 2.12 6.77 24.51
C PHE A 440 2.27 6.99 26.02
N LYS A 441 3.43 7.48 26.49
CA LYS A 441 3.68 7.83 27.90
C LYS A 441 2.68 8.83 28.48
N ARG A 442 2.06 9.66 27.63
CA ARG A 442 1.13 10.73 28.01
C ARG A 442 -0.33 10.34 27.86
N LEU A 443 -0.64 9.18 27.28
CA LEU A 443 -2.01 8.71 27.15
C LEU A 443 -2.50 8.11 28.48
N LYS A 444 -3.65 8.56 28.96
CA LYS A 444 -4.29 8.07 30.19
C LYS A 444 -4.97 6.71 30.00
N LYS A 445 -5.24 6.34 28.75
CA LYS A 445 -5.87 5.08 28.34
C LYS A 445 -5.09 4.52 27.17
N ALA A 446 -4.70 3.25 27.26
CA ALA A 446 -4.00 2.57 26.17
C ALA A 446 -4.88 2.52 24.91
N PRO A 447 -4.40 3.05 23.77
CA PRO A 447 -5.15 3.05 22.51
C PRO A 447 -5.02 1.72 21.76
N ILE A 448 -6.04 1.38 20.99
CA ILE A 448 -5.85 0.56 19.78
C ILE A 448 -5.00 1.39 18.83
N MET A 449 -3.78 0.96 18.52
CA MET A 449 -2.80 1.78 17.82
C MET A 449 -2.44 1.22 16.44
N GLU A 450 -2.58 2.08 15.42
CA GLU A 450 -2.16 1.86 14.04
C GLU A 450 -1.36 3.06 13.51
N MET A 451 -0.63 2.87 12.42
CA MET A 451 0.24 3.88 11.81
C MET A 451 0.64 3.51 10.38
N SER A 452 1.10 4.46 9.58
CA SER A 452 1.40 4.28 8.14
C SER A 452 2.78 3.65 7.85
N THR A 453 3.66 3.54 8.84
CA THR A 453 4.97 2.83 8.74
C THR A 453 5.08 1.70 9.76
N PHE A 454 6.08 0.83 9.60
CA PHE A 454 6.35 -0.22 10.57
C PHE A 454 7.83 -0.61 10.63
N HIS A 455 8.36 -0.68 11.85
CA HIS A 455 9.69 -1.18 12.16
C HIS A 455 9.72 -1.64 13.64
N HIS A 456 10.86 -2.18 14.11
CA HIS A 456 10.95 -2.93 15.39
C HIS A 456 10.32 -2.23 16.59
N HIS A 457 10.63 -0.96 16.80
CA HIS A 457 10.20 -0.20 17.98
C HIS A 457 8.70 0.10 17.98
N LEU A 458 8.08 0.23 16.80
CA LEU A 458 6.64 0.49 16.69
C LEU A 458 5.80 -0.74 17.06
N TRP A 459 6.39 -1.94 17.01
CA TRP A 459 5.70 -3.18 17.40
C TRP A 459 5.19 -3.13 18.84
N PHE A 460 5.92 -2.54 19.80
CA PHE A 460 5.53 -2.54 21.22
C PHE A 460 4.16 -1.89 21.48
N VAL A 461 3.73 -0.96 20.63
CA VAL A 461 2.42 -0.32 20.75
C VAL A 461 1.41 -0.80 19.70
N ARG A 462 1.87 -1.35 18.57
CA ARG A 462 1.00 -1.73 17.44
C ARG A 462 -0.06 -2.75 17.86
N SER A 463 -1.32 -2.46 17.58
CA SER A 463 -2.46 -3.30 17.96
C SER A 463 -2.94 -4.24 16.85
N ARG A 464 -2.80 -3.83 15.58
CA ARG A 464 -3.12 -4.63 14.38
C ARG A 464 -2.40 -4.04 13.16
N MET A 465 -2.27 -4.80 12.07
CA MET A 465 -1.54 -4.38 10.86
C MET A 465 -2.29 -4.76 9.58
N GLY A 466 -2.00 -4.10 8.46
CA GLY A 466 -2.66 -4.34 7.17
C GLY A 466 -3.68 -3.25 6.80
N ALA A 467 -3.45 -2.00 7.21
CA ALA A 467 -4.27 -0.86 6.79
C ALA A 467 -3.87 -0.38 5.38
N TRP A 468 -3.93 -1.26 4.37
CA TRP A 468 -3.62 -0.90 2.98
C TRP A 468 -4.71 0.00 2.38
N ASP A 469 -4.34 0.85 1.44
CA ASP A 469 -5.28 1.61 0.63
C ASP A 469 -6.11 0.70 -0.29
N HIS A 470 -7.29 1.20 -0.69
CA HIS A 470 -8.18 0.49 -1.60
C HIS A 470 -7.58 0.36 -3.01
N PRO A 471 -7.86 -0.73 -3.74
CA PRO A 471 -7.63 -0.78 -5.19
C PRO A 471 -8.72 -0.02 -5.95
N ASN A 472 -8.43 0.36 -7.18
CA ASN A 472 -9.37 0.87 -8.18
C ASN A 472 -9.76 -0.20 -9.21
N ARG A 473 -9.03 -1.32 -9.30
CA ARG A 473 -9.31 -2.44 -10.23
C ARG A 473 -8.79 -3.76 -9.68
N SER A 474 -9.33 -4.88 -10.19
CA SER A 474 -8.92 -6.24 -9.85
C SER A 474 -9.05 -6.54 -8.35
N HIS A 475 -10.19 -6.14 -7.79
CA HIS A 475 -10.50 -6.18 -6.35
C HIS A 475 -10.13 -7.53 -5.72
N LYS A 476 -10.55 -8.64 -6.31
CA LYS A 476 -10.34 -10.01 -5.76
C LYS A 476 -8.88 -10.43 -5.75
N LEU A 477 -8.13 -10.15 -6.82
CA LEU A 477 -6.70 -10.44 -6.87
C LEU A 477 -5.94 -9.60 -5.83
N PHE A 478 -6.28 -8.32 -5.71
CA PHE A 478 -5.69 -7.44 -4.69
C PHE A 478 -5.97 -7.94 -3.27
N ILE A 479 -7.19 -8.45 -3.00
CA ILE A 479 -7.54 -9.07 -1.71
C ILE A 479 -6.63 -10.28 -1.41
N ASP A 480 -6.38 -11.14 -2.39
CA ASP A 480 -5.52 -12.32 -2.21
C ASP A 480 -4.06 -11.94 -1.96
N ILE A 481 -3.55 -10.97 -2.70
CA ILE A 481 -2.22 -10.35 -2.51
C ILE A 481 -2.10 -9.82 -1.07
N HIS A 482 -3.10 -9.07 -0.61
CA HIS A 482 -3.11 -8.50 0.74
C HIS A 482 -3.19 -9.60 1.82
N CYS A 483 -4.03 -10.62 1.63
CA CYS A 483 -4.09 -11.78 2.53
C CYS A 483 -2.73 -12.47 2.66
N ARG A 484 -2.03 -12.70 1.53
CA ARG A 484 -0.68 -13.29 1.52
C ARG A 484 0.32 -12.40 2.26
N ALA A 485 0.26 -11.07 2.08
CA ALA A 485 1.13 -10.14 2.81
C ALA A 485 0.89 -10.19 4.33
N ASN A 486 -0.38 -10.31 4.74
CA ASN A 486 -0.81 -10.36 6.14
C ASN A 486 -0.42 -11.65 6.88
N GLU A 487 0.07 -12.68 6.19
CA GLU A 487 0.65 -13.86 6.86
C GLU A 487 1.80 -13.46 7.81
N ASN A 488 2.56 -12.42 7.45
CA ASN A 488 3.63 -11.85 8.27
C ASN A 488 3.14 -11.34 9.63
N CYS A 489 1.89 -10.88 9.75
CA CYS A 489 1.32 -10.40 11.02
C CYS A 489 1.32 -11.49 12.10
N ARG A 490 1.02 -12.73 11.71
CA ARG A 490 0.92 -13.87 12.63
C ARG A 490 2.27 -14.20 13.27
N ASP A 491 3.34 -14.15 12.48
CA ASP A 491 4.70 -14.42 12.96
C ASP A 491 5.16 -13.38 14.01
N MET A 492 4.57 -12.19 13.99
CA MET A 492 4.85 -11.09 14.94
C MET A 492 3.83 -11.00 16.07
N PHE A 493 2.93 -11.98 16.20
CA PHE A 493 1.86 -11.98 17.20
C PHE A 493 0.95 -10.73 17.10
N LEU A 494 0.65 -10.29 15.88
CA LEU A 494 -0.28 -9.19 15.61
C LEU A 494 -1.54 -9.71 14.87
N PRO A 495 -2.74 -9.22 15.23
CA PRO A 495 -3.92 -9.32 14.38
C PRO A 495 -3.70 -8.62 13.04
N ALA A 496 -4.28 -9.17 11.98
CA ALA A 496 -4.31 -8.54 10.66
C ALA A 496 -5.57 -7.65 10.51
N HIS A 497 -5.60 -6.88 9.43
CA HIS A 497 -6.69 -6.05 8.93
C HIS A 497 -6.63 -6.09 7.40
N LEU A 498 -7.76 -6.05 6.67
CA LEU A 498 -7.76 -6.10 5.19
C LEU A 498 -7.77 -4.72 4.52
N GLY A 499 -7.50 -3.67 5.29
CA GLY A 499 -7.30 -2.32 4.75
C GLY A 499 -8.59 -1.55 4.53
N TRP A 500 -8.44 -0.47 3.77
CA TRP A 500 -9.48 0.48 3.44
C TRP A 500 -10.14 0.09 2.13
N TRP A 501 -11.47 0.23 2.06
CA TRP A 501 -12.26 -0.24 0.93
C TRP A 501 -13.30 0.78 0.51
N ARG A 502 -13.07 1.45 -0.61
CA ARG A 502 -14.05 2.33 -1.23
C ARG A 502 -15.07 1.50 -2.01
N ILE A 503 -16.35 1.75 -1.81
CA ILE A 503 -17.39 1.25 -2.72
C ILE A 503 -17.35 2.11 -3.99
N ILE A 504 -16.89 1.52 -5.09
CA ILE A 504 -16.78 2.20 -6.37
C ILE A 504 -18.07 1.97 -7.16
N ALA A 505 -18.69 3.06 -7.57
CA ALA A 505 -19.88 3.08 -8.40
C ALA A 505 -19.75 4.22 -9.42
N ASP A 506 -18.70 4.15 -10.24
CA ASP A 506 -18.36 5.08 -11.30
C ASP A 506 -18.26 4.28 -12.62
N SER A 507 -18.59 4.91 -13.74
CA SER A 507 -18.46 4.32 -15.06
C SER A 507 -17.12 4.63 -15.73
N ASP A 508 -16.20 5.38 -15.12
CA ASP A 508 -14.88 5.63 -15.70
C ASP A 508 -14.16 4.29 -16.02
N PRO A 509 -13.84 4.01 -17.29
CA PRO A 509 -13.31 2.71 -17.70
C PRO A 509 -11.91 2.39 -17.14
N ARG A 510 -11.25 3.36 -16.49
CA ARG A 510 -9.97 3.13 -15.79
C ARG A 510 -10.16 2.46 -14.42
N ILE A 511 -11.39 2.38 -13.95
CA ILE A 511 -11.76 1.91 -12.61
C ILE A 511 -12.79 0.78 -12.75
N GLU A 512 -12.66 -0.28 -11.96
CA GLU A 512 -13.68 -1.34 -11.92
C GLU A 512 -14.73 -1.06 -10.83
N PRO A 513 -16.03 -1.07 -11.19
CA PRO A 513 -17.11 -0.97 -10.20
C PRO A 513 -17.02 -2.08 -9.15
N THR A 514 -17.43 -1.75 -7.92
CA THR A 514 -17.53 -2.72 -6.83
C THR A 514 -18.91 -3.38 -6.87
N PHE A 515 -18.93 -4.69 -7.07
CA PHE A 515 -20.16 -5.47 -7.08
C PHE A 515 -20.35 -6.27 -5.78
N SER A 516 -21.52 -6.90 -5.66
CA SER A 516 -21.85 -7.72 -4.49
C SER A 516 -20.87 -8.88 -4.29
N ASP A 517 -20.38 -9.48 -5.37
CA ASP A 517 -19.41 -10.58 -5.32
C ASP A 517 -18.00 -10.13 -4.90
N ASP A 518 -17.62 -8.88 -5.13
CA ASP A 518 -16.36 -8.32 -4.61
C ASP A 518 -16.44 -8.13 -3.09
N ILE A 519 -17.59 -7.66 -2.59
CA ILE A 519 -17.83 -7.48 -1.15
C ILE A 519 -17.98 -8.81 -0.42
N GLU A 520 -18.73 -9.78 -0.97
CA GLU A 520 -18.79 -11.13 -0.41
C GLU A 520 -17.39 -11.75 -0.35
N TYR A 521 -16.56 -11.58 -1.40
CA TYR A 521 -15.19 -12.09 -1.41
C TYR A 521 -14.32 -11.45 -0.32
N LEU A 522 -14.34 -10.12 -0.20
CA LEU A 522 -13.63 -9.38 0.85
C LEU A 522 -14.03 -9.86 2.24
N CYS A 523 -15.34 -9.90 2.51
CA CYS A 523 -15.87 -10.29 3.81
C CYS A 523 -15.61 -11.77 4.13
N ALA A 524 -15.66 -12.65 3.13
CA ALA A 524 -15.25 -14.05 3.26
C ALA A 524 -13.78 -14.16 3.69
N LYS A 525 -12.86 -13.39 3.07
CA LYS A 525 -11.46 -13.38 3.49
C LYS A 525 -11.28 -12.80 4.90
N CYS A 526 -11.99 -11.73 5.25
CA CYS A 526 -12.02 -11.23 6.63
C CYS A 526 -12.44 -12.32 7.64
N ALA A 527 -13.51 -13.07 7.35
CA ALA A 527 -13.98 -14.16 8.20
C ALA A 527 -12.96 -15.32 8.28
N GLY A 528 -12.33 -15.69 7.16
CA GLY A 528 -11.29 -16.71 7.12
C GLY A 528 -10.07 -16.34 7.95
N TRP A 529 -9.58 -15.11 7.83
CA TRP A 529 -8.40 -14.62 8.54
C TRP A 529 -8.69 -14.09 9.95
N ASP A 530 -9.98 -13.94 10.29
CA ASP A 530 -10.47 -13.35 11.54
C ASP A 530 -9.90 -11.93 11.79
N CYS A 531 -10.07 -11.08 10.78
CA CYS A 531 -9.62 -9.70 10.75
C CYS A 531 -10.74 -8.74 10.32
N GLY A 532 -10.59 -7.46 10.69
CA GLY A 532 -11.50 -6.39 10.30
C GLY A 532 -11.17 -5.77 8.92
N LEU A 533 -12.03 -4.85 8.49
CA LEU A 533 -11.85 -3.99 7.31
C LEU A 533 -12.31 -2.56 7.62
N SER A 534 -11.96 -1.58 6.77
CA SER A 534 -12.43 -0.20 6.89
C SER A 534 -13.17 0.27 5.65
N PRO A 535 -14.52 0.20 5.63
CA PRO A 535 -15.25 0.64 4.47
C PRO A 535 -15.27 2.17 4.40
N GLN A 536 -15.03 2.69 3.20
CA GLN A 536 -15.04 4.11 2.85
C GLN A 536 -16.25 4.43 1.98
N GLY A 537 -16.66 5.71 2.00
CA GLY A 537 -17.81 6.18 1.23
C GLY A 537 -19.16 5.99 1.93
N PHE A 538 -19.16 5.57 3.20
CA PHE A 538 -20.37 5.47 4.02
C PHE A 538 -20.49 6.68 4.96
N THR A 539 -21.53 7.47 4.74
CA THR A 539 -21.99 8.56 5.61
C THR A 539 -23.51 8.45 5.75
N PRO A 540 -24.15 9.07 6.76
CA PRO A 540 -25.61 9.06 6.86
C PRO A 540 -26.31 9.55 5.59
N GLU A 541 -25.76 10.57 4.94
CA GLU A 541 -26.28 11.13 3.69
C GLU A 541 -26.17 10.15 2.52
N THR A 542 -24.98 9.60 2.27
CA THR A 542 -24.76 8.65 1.17
C THR A 542 -25.54 7.36 1.37
N TRP A 543 -25.66 6.89 2.62
CA TRP A 543 -26.48 5.74 2.99
C TRP A 543 -27.97 5.99 2.69
N ALA A 544 -28.49 7.19 2.98
CA ALA A 544 -29.87 7.55 2.68
C ALA A 544 -30.11 7.70 1.16
N ALA A 545 -29.14 8.25 0.43
CA ALA A 545 -29.26 8.51 -1.00
C ALA A 545 -29.12 7.25 -1.89
N SER A 546 -28.31 6.26 -1.49
CA SER A 546 -27.94 5.14 -2.35
C SER A 546 -28.54 3.79 -1.91
N SER A 547 -29.41 3.23 -2.76
CA SER A 547 -29.86 1.84 -2.63
C SER A 547 -28.73 0.82 -2.81
N ASN A 548 -27.69 1.17 -3.59
CA ASN A 548 -26.50 0.34 -3.76
C ASN A 548 -25.71 0.20 -2.45
N LEU A 549 -25.43 1.33 -1.78
CA LEU A 549 -24.71 1.32 -0.51
C LEU A 549 -25.49 0.56 0.57
N ARG A 550 -26.82 0.68 0.60
CA ARG A 550 -27.65 -0.13 1.51
C ARG A 550 -27.53 -1.63 1.25
N ARG A 551 -27.56 -2.05 -0.02
CA ARG A 551 -27.43 -3.46 -0.41
C ARG A 551 -26.05 -4.03 -0.06
N LEU A 552 -24.98 -3.32 -0.41
CA LEU A 552 -23.61 -3.77 -0.16
C LEU A 552 -23.26 -3.69 1.34
N GLY A 553 -23.69 -2.63 2.03
CA GLY A 553 -23.54 -2.50 3.48
C GLY A 553 -24.28 -3.58 4.27
N ASN A 554 -25.47 -4.00 3.83
CA ASN A 554 -26.15 -5.14 4.44
C ASN A 554 -25.37 -6.46 4.26
N THR A 555 -24.61 -6.60 3.17
CA THR A 555 -23.71 -7.75 2.99
C THR A 555 -22.55 -7.69 3.99
N ILE A 556 -21.91 -6.52 4.13
CA ILE A 556 -20.88 -6.29 5.15
C ILE A 556 -21.40 -6.64 6.54
N LYS A 557 -22.59 -6.13 6.91
CA LYS A 557 -23.21 -6.39 8.21
C LYS A 557 -23.37 -7.88 8.50
N ARG A 558 -23.99 -8.65 7.59
CA ARG A 558 -24.24 -10.08 7.80
C ARG A 558 -22.95 -10.87 8.04
N TRP A 559 -21.91 -10.57 7.28
CA TRP A 559 -20.61 -11.21 7.45
C TRP A 559 -19.91 -10.78 8.74
N GLU A 560 -19.95 -9.50 9.06
CA GLU A 560 -19.29 -8.96 10.26
C GLU A 560 -19.94 -9.50 11.54
N GLU A 561 -21.28 -9.56 11.59
CA GLU A 561 -22.02 -10.17 12.70
C GLU A 561 -21.71 -11.67 12.83
N ALA A 562 -21.66 -12.41 11.71
CA ALA A 562 -21.29 -13.83 11.73
C ALA A 562 -19.84 -14.06 12.19
N ARG A 563 -18.91 -13.18 11.78
CA ARG A 563 -17.50 -13.25 12.16
C ARG A 563 -17.31 -12.93 13.65
N LEU A 564 -17.86 -11.80 14.11
CA LEU A 564 -17.71 -11.33 15.49
C LEU A 564 -18.44 -12.22 16.52
N SER A 565 -19.51 -12.92 16.11
CA SER A 565 -20.19 -13.91 16.96
C SER A 565 -19.44 -15.25 17.07
N GLY A 566 -18.37 -15.45 16.28
CA GLY A 566 -17.61 -16.70 16.26
C GLY A 566 -18.35 -17.84 15.55
N ALA A 567 -19.24 -17.53 14.60
CA ALA A 567 -20.10 -18.53 13.95
C ALA A 567 -19.34 -19.52 13.04
N PHE A 568 -18.13 -19.18 12.60
CA PHE A 568 -17.33 -20.00 11.67
C PHE A 568 -16.36 -20.93 12.41
N SER A 569 -16.41 -22.23 12.07
CA SER A 569 -15.45 -23.22 12.56
C SER A 569 -14.06 -23.02 11.95
N ASP A 570 -13.03 -23.66 12.52
CA ASP A 570 -11.69 -23.64 11.92
C ASP A 570 -11.65 -24.24 10.50
N SER A 571 -12.52 -25.22 10.23
CA SER A 571 -12.69 -25.80 8.90
C SER A 571 -13.31 -24.78 7.92
N ASP A 572 -14.31 -24.02 8.35
CA ASP A 572 -14.91 -22.97 7.51
C ASP A 572 -13.88 -21.87 7.24
N LYS A 573 -13.16 -21.42 8.28
CA LYS A 573 -12.08 -20.45 8.15
C LYS A 573 -11.00 -20.92 7.18
N ALA A 574 -10.63 -22.21 7.20
CA ALA A 574 -9.65 -22.77 6.28
C ALA A 574 -10.13 -22.69 4.81
N LYS A 575 -11.40 -23.01 4.53
CA LYS A 575 -11.99 -22.88 3.20
C LYS A 575 -12.00 -21.44 2.71
N LEU A 576 -12.41 -20.51 3.59
CA LEU A 576 -12.52 -19.10 3.25
C LEU A 576 -11.14 -18.46 2.94
N ARG A 577 -10.04 -18.99 3.47
CA ARG A 577 -8.68 -18.50 3.21
C ARG A 577 -8.13 -18.86 1.82
N VAL A 578 -8.70 -19.84 1.12
CA VAL A 578 -8.15 -20.33 -0.16
C VAL A 578 -8.25 -19.21 -1.22
N PRO A 579 -7.14 -18.73 -1.81
CA PRO A 579 -7.16 -17.72 -2.87
C PRO A 579 -8.01 -18.17 -4.07
N GLY A 580 -8.70 -17.23 -4.71
CA GLY A 580 -9.63 -17.47 -5.83
C GLY A 580 -10.94 -18.20 -5.48
N ASP A 581 -11.03 -18.88 -4.33
CA ASP A 581 -12.26 -19.57 -3.91
C ASP A 581 -13.27 -18.58 -3.34
N GLU A 582 -14.48 -18.58 -3.92
CA GLU A 582 -15.54 -17.62 -3.66
C GLU A 582 -16.71 -18.26 -2.91
N TYR A 583 -17.26 -17.51 -1.95
CA TYR A 583 -18.37 -17.97 -1.11
C TYR A 583 -19.40 -16.87 -0.95
N THR A 584 -20.66 -17.26 -0.80
CA THR A 584 -21.73 -16.38 -0.34
C THR A 584 -22.26 -16.84 1.01
N LEU A 585 -22.63 -15.90 1.86
CA LEU A 585 -23.27 -16.19 3.14
C LEU A 585 -24.78 -16.33 2.98
N VAL A 586 -25.30 -17.49 3.36
CA VAL A 586 -26.74 -17.78 3.41
C VAL A 586 -27.16 -18.11 4.83
N GLU A 587 -28.46 -18.02 5.11
CA GLU A 587 -29.02 -18.45 6.38
C GLU A 587 -29.72 -19.80 6.23
N VAL A 588 -29.39 -20.75 7.10
CA VAL A 588 -30.03 -22.07 7.16
C VAL A 588 -30.43 -22.33 8.60
N ASN A 589 -31.74 -22.47 8.85
CA ASN A 589 -32.31 -22.66 10.19
C ASN A 589 -31.87 -21.57 11.20
N GLY A 590 -31.81 -20.31 10.78
CA GLY A 590 -31.39 -19.19 11.64
C GLY A 590 -29.89 -19.10 11.88
N LYS A 591 -29.07 -19.89 11.17
CA LYS A 591 -27.61 -19.89 11.31
C LYS A 591 -26.91 -19.48 10.02
N PRO A 592 -25.82 -18.69 10.10
CA PRO A 592 -25.00 -18.39 8.93
C PRO A 592 -24.32 -19.66 8.42
N CYS A 593 -24.39 -19.87 7.11
CA CYS A 593 -23.77 -20.98 6.40
C CYS A 593 -23.12 -20.46 5.11
N ILE A 594 -21.96 -20.99 4.76
CA ILE A 594 -21.23 -20.61 3.54
C ILE A 594 -21.61 -21.56 2.39
N LYS A 595 -21.89 -21.00 1.22
CA LYS A 595 -22.05 -21.76 -0.03
C LYS A 595 -21.02 -21.32 -1.05
N GLN A 596 -20.35 -22.27 -1.69
CA GLN A 596 -19.38 -21.94 -2.73
C GLN A 596 -20.09 -21.39 -3.96
N VAL A 597 -19.51 -20.37 -4.57
CA VAL A 597 -19.97 -19.74 -5.80
C VAL A 597 -18.79 -19.65 -6.77
N GLN A 598 -19.07 -19.51 -8.06
CA GLN A 598 -18.07 -19.29 -9.10
C GLN A 598 -18.58 -18.18 -10.02
N TYR A 599 -17.81 -17.10 -10.14
CA TYR A 599 -18.07 -15.97 -11.03
C TYR A 599 -17.07 -15.99 -12.18
N THR A 600 -17.50 -16.40 -13.37
CA THR A 600 -16.63 -16.40 -14.56
C THR A 600 -16.90 -15.16 -15.41
N LYS A 601 -15.98 -14.17 -15.34
CA LYS A 601 -16.04 -12.93 -16.12
C LYS A 601 -15.51 -13.16 -17.55
N HIS A 602 -16.18 -12.59 -18.55
CA HIS A 602 -15.75 -12.60 -19.95
C HIS A 602 -16.05 -11.24 -20.59
N LYS A 603 -15.10 -10.70 -21.35
CA LYS A 603 -15.25 -9.43 -22.09
C LYS A 603 -15.59 -9.72 -23.55
N VAL A 604 -16.77 -9.28 -23.97
CA VAL A 604 -17.18 -9.22 -25.38
C VAL A 604 -16.67 -7.92 -25.97
N GLU A 605 -15.81 -8.02 -26.98
CA GLU A 605 -15.16 -6.90 -27.67
C GLU A 605 -15.98 -6.37 -28.84
N GLY A 606 -17.01 -7.11 -29.28
CA GLY A 606 -17.92 -6.75 -30.38
C GLY A 606 -18.67 -7.97 -30.90
N LEU A 607 -19.75 -7.78 -31.66
CA LEU A 607 -20.60 -8.88 -32.14
C LEU A 607 -19.92 -9.77 -33.20
N ASP A 608 -19.04 -9.18 -34.01
CA ASP A 608 -18.26 -9.89 -35.03
C ASP A 608 -16.91 -10.39 -34.51
N SER A 609 -16.56 -10.06 -33.26
CA SER A 609 -15.33 -10.54 -32.62
C SER A 609 -15.48 -12.01 -32.21
N PRO A 610 -14.40 -12.82 -32.28
CA PRO A 610 -14.39 -14.16 -31.68
C PRO A 610 -14.83 -14.17 -30.21
N SER A 611 -14.60 -13.06 -29.49
CA SER A 611 -15.03 -12.89 -28.09
C SER A 611 -16.55 -12.95 -27.87
N ALA A 612 -17.39 -12.81 -28.90
CA ALA A 612 -18.85 -13.00 -28.76
C ALA A 612 -19.25 -14.46 -28.48
N LYS A 613 -18.32 -15.41 -28.61
CA LYS A 613 -18.48 -16.83 -28.31
C LYS A 613 -17.32 -17.31 -27.44
N TRP A 614 -17.61 -17.98 -26.33
CA TRP A 614 -16.58 -18.50 -25.43
C TRP A 614 -17.09 -19.72 -24.68
N THR A 615 -16.21 -20.34 -23.89
CA THR A 615 -16.56 -21.48 -23.03
C THR A 615 -16.47 -21.13 -21.56
N VAL A 616 -17.37 -21.68 -20.76
CA VAL A 616 -17.34 -21.61 -19.29
C VAL A 616 -17.44 -23.01 -18.68
N ALA A 617 -16.65 -23.27 -17.64
CA ALA A 617 -16.71 -24.52 -16.89
C ALA A 617 -17.53 -24.34 -15.60
N ASN A 618 -18.60 -25.13 -15.45
CA ASN A 618 -19.38 -25.22 -14.21
C ASN A 618 -18.88 -26.40 -13.36
N LYS A 619 -18.32 -26.12 -12.20
CA LYS A 619 -17.83 -27.15 -11.27
C LYS A 619 -18.92 -27.78 -10.38
N PHE A 620 -20.15 -27.28 -10.46
CA PHE A 620 -21.28 -27.73 -9.64
C PHE A 620 -22.28 -28.57 -10.45
N ASN A 621 -23.36 -29.01 -9.80
CA ASN A 621 -24.49 -29.66 -10.46
C ASN A 621 -25.10 -28.75 -11.54
N SER A 622 -25.80 -29.38 -12.48
CA SER A 622 -26.53 -28.67 -13.53
C SER A 622 -27.60 -27.77 -12.90
N GLN A 623 -27.61 -26.50 -13.28
CA GLN A 623 -28.49 -25.49 -12.68
C GLN A 623 -28.93 -24.44 -13.73
N PRO A 624 -30.05 -23.73 -13.53
CA PRO A 624 -30.38 -22.57 -14.34
C PRO A 624 -29.25 -21.54 -14.31
N VAL A 625 -28.90 -21.00 -15.47
CA VAL A 625 -27.81 -20.02 -15.56
C VAL A 625 -28.16 -18.74 -14.81
N LYS A 626 -27.21 -18.23 -14.03
CA LYS A 626 -27.26 -16.91 -13.41
C LYS A 626 -26.23 -16.02 -14.10
N LEU A 627 -26.55 -14.74 -14.27
CA LEU A 627 -25.79 -13.84 -15.14
C LEU A 627 -25.65 -12.45 -14.52
N ARG A 628 -24.50 -11.80 -14.77
CA ARG A 628 -24.39 -10.35 -14.78
C ARG A 628 -23.99 -9.88 -16.18
N ILE A 629 -24.67 -8.90 -16.75
CA ILE A 629 -24.35 -8.33 -18.07
C ILE A 629 -24.17 -6.83 -17.91
N GLU A 630 -22.98 -6.32 -18.15
CA GLU A 630 -22.62 -4.91 -18.06
C GLU A 630 -22.33 -4.34 -19.45
N ALA A 631 -22.86 -3.15 -19.76
CA ALA A 631 -22.53 -2.44 -20.99
C ALA A 631 -21.24 -1.61 -20.81
N LEU A 632 -20.30 -1.74 -21.74
CA LEU A 632 -18.99 -1.06 -21.67
C LEU A 632 -18.90 0.10 -22.67
N TYR A 633 -17.93 0.99 -22.43
CA TYR A 633 -17.50 1.97 -23.43
C TYR A 633 -16.91 1.28 -24.65
N SER A 634 -17.02 1.94 -25.80
CA SER A 634 -16.28 1.61 -27.02
C SER A 634 -15.35 2.73 -27.42
N ALA A 635 -14.45 2.48 -28.37
CA ALA A 635 -13.68 3.53 -29.00
C ALA A 635 -14.45 4.09 -30.21
N ALA A 636 -14.15 5.32 -30.60
CA ALA A 636 -14.52 5.79 -31.93
C ALA A 636 -13.92 4.84 -33.00
N PRO A 637 -14.56 4.70 -34.19
CA PRO A 637 -14.00 3.90 -35.28
C PRO A 637 -12.56 4.29 -35.60
N TYR A 638 -11.72 3.32 -35.95
CA TYR A 638 -10.29 3.54 -36.20
C TYR A 638 -10.01 4.55 -37.34
N ASP A 639 -10.93 4.66 -38.29
CA ASP A 639 -10.93 5.60 -39.42
C ASP A 639 -11.58 6.97 -39.09
N SER A 640 -12.01 7.18 -37.85
CA SER A 640 -12.41 8.50 -37.33
C SER A 640 -11.36 9.56 -37.67
N THR A 641 -11.82 10.77 -37.96
CA THR A 641 -10.96 11.95 -38.18
C THR A 641 -10.52 12.61 -36.88
N ASN A 642 -11.17 12.28 -35.75
CA ASN A 642 -10.84 12.79 -34.43
C ASN A 642 -9.94 11.79 -33.70
N TYR A 643 -8.63 11.95 -33.83
CA TYR A 643 -7.62 11.10 -33.19
C TYR A 643 -6.32 11.86 -32.92
N VAL A 644 -5.49 11.30 -32.04
CA VAL A 644 -4.10 11.72 -31.84
C VAL A 644 -3.20 10.55 -32.21
N VAL A 645 -2.26 10.76 -33.15
CA VAL A 645 -1.27 9.73 -33.49
C VAL A 645 -0.25 9.64 -32.36
N LEU A 646 -0.09 8.45 -31.78
CA LEU A 646 1.01 8.17 -30.85
C LEU A 646 2.27 7.79 -31.61
N THR A 647 2.13 6.96 -32.64
CA THR A 647 3.20 6.66 -33.60
C THR A 647 2.58 6.13 -34.90
N ASP A 648 3.14 6.53 -36.04
CA ASP A 648 2.85 5.98 -37.37
C ASP A 648 4.01 5.14 -37.91
N PHE A 649 5.03 4.91 -37.07
CA PHE A 649 6.29 4.25 -37.41
C PHE A 649 7.04 4.89 -38.59
N SER A 650 6.84 6.17 -38.87
CA SER A 650 7.60 6.88 -39.89
C SER A 650 9.05 7.13 -39.48
N ASP A 651 9.29 7.33 -38.18
CA ASP A 651 10.61 7.53 -37.58
C ASP A 651 10.73 6.69 -36.31
N VAL A 652 11.31 5.50 -36.46
CA VAL A 652 11.56 4.58 -35.35
C VAL A 652 12.72 5.00 -34.44
N SER A 653 13.46 6.06 -34.79
CA SER A 653 14.50 6.60 -33.91
C SER A 653 13.94 7.29 -32.67
N ASN A 654 12.66 7.69 -32.72
CA ASN A 654 11.93 8.23 -31.55
C ASN A 654 11.71 7.21 -30.43
N PHE A 655 11.88 5.92 -30.71
CA PHE A 655 11.83 4.87 -29.68
C PHE A 655 13.16 4.79 -28.91
N THR A 656 13.46 5.84 -28.16
CA THR A 656 14.71 6.02 -27.40
C THR A 656 14.72 5.24 -26.09
N ALA A 657 13.56 4.91 -25.52
CA ALA A 657 13.45 4.12 -24.30
C ALA A 657 13.41 2.64 -24.63
N ARG A 658 14.58 1.97 -24.59
CA ARG A 658 14.73 0.55 -24.88
C ARG A 658 15.34 -0.19 -23.69
N GLU A 659 14.65 -1.23 -23.25
CA GLU A 659 15.06 -2.07 -22.12
C GLU A 659 14.68 -3.52 -22.44
N ALA A 660 15.46 -4.49 -22.02
CA ALA A 660 15.11 -5.90 -22.16
C ALA A 660 15.68 -6.70 -21.00
N SER A 661 14.99 -7.79 -20.68
CA SER A 661 15.51 -8.79 -19.76
C SER A 661 16.70 -9.55 -20.35
N GLU A 662 17.52 -10.13 -19.48
CA GLU A 662 18.68 -10.92 -19.89
C GLU A 662 18.26 -12.06 -20.84
N GLY A 663 18.93 -12.17 -21.99
CA GLY A 663 18.64 -13.20 -22.98
C GLY A 663 17.45 -12.91 -23.90
N VAL A 664 16.80 -11.75 -23.76
CA VAL A 664 15.75 -11.27 -24.67
C VAL A 664 16.30 -10.20 -25.60
N THR A 665 15.93 -10.27 -26.86
CA THR A 665 16.15 -9.21 -27.85
C THR A 665 14.81 -8.79 -28.43
N ALA A 666 14.64 -7.49 -28.70
CA ALA A 666 13.48 -6.97 -29.39
C ALA A 666 13.84 -5.75 -30.24
N ASP A 667 13.17 -5.58 -31.37
CA ASP A 667 13.30 -4.42 -32.24
C ASP A 667 11.99 -4.05 -32.93
N ILE A 668 11.85 -2.77 -33.29
CA ILE A 668 10.76 -2.24 -34.12
C ILE A 668 11.38 -1.51 -35.31
N LYS A 669 11.04 -1.96 -36.52
CA LYS A 669 11.50 -1.38 -37.79
C LYS A 669 10.33 -0.90 -38.64
N VAL A 670 10.60 0.05 -39.55
CA VAL A 670 9.63 0.41 -40.60
C VAL A 670 9.50 -0.74 -41.58
N SER A 671 8.28 -1.18 -41.88
CA SER A 671 8.00 -2.19 -42.91
C SER A 671 6.85 -1.76 -43.83
N GLN A 672 6.93 -2.22 -45.08
CA GLN A 672 5.87 -2.09 -46.09
C GLN A 672 5.30 -3.47 -46.51
N GLU A 673 5.73 -4.56 -45.87
CA GLU A 673 5.34 -5.93 -46.23
C GLU A 673 3.88 -6.20 -45.89
N HIS A 674 3.48 -5.87 -44.66
CA HIS A 674 2.10 -5.97 -44.19
C HIS A 674 1.62 -4.58 -43.79
N ILE A 675 0.64 -4.03 -44.52
CA ILE A 675 0.06 -2.71 -44.26
C ILE A 675 -1.44 -2.85 -44.07
N LYS A 676 -1.97 -2.40 -42.92
CA LYS A 676 -3.42 -2.31 -42.68
C LYS A 676 -3.98 -0.92 -42.95
N ALA A 677 -3.28 0.12 -42.55
CA ALA A 677 -3.66 1.51 -42.74
C ALA A 677 -2.43 2.39 -42.98
N GLY A 678 -2.61 3.47 -43.74
CA GLY A 678 -1.50 4.31 -44.18
C GLY A 678 -0.65 3.61 -45.25
N ASN A 679 0.67 3.81 -45.21
CA ASN A 679 1.60 3.26 -46.19
C ASN A 679 2.78 2.49 -45.57
N ARG A 680 2.74 2.22 -44.26
CA ARG A 680 3.78 1.52 -43.51
C ARG A 680 3.22 0.90 -42.23
N SER A 681 4.00 0.03 -41.61
CA SER A 681 3.73 -0.54 -40.28
C SER A 681 5.04 -0.69 -39.50
N GLY A 682 4.93 -0.80 -38.19
CA GLY A 682 6.04 -1.18 -37.33
C GLY A 682 6.18 -2.69 -37.30
N LEU A 683 7.25 -3.24 -37.86
CA LEU A 683 7.63 -4.64 -37.71
C LEU A 683 8.28 -4.82 -36.33
N LEU A 684 7.52 -5.38 -35.39
CA LEU A 684 7.97 -5.79 -34.07
C LEU A 684 8.54 -7.21 -34.16
N THR A 685 9.81 -7.36 -33.85
CA THR A 685 10.47 -8.66 -33.73
C THR A 685 11.01 -8.82 -32.32
N ALA A 686 10.88 -10.01 -31.76
CA ALA A 686 11.50 -10.33 -30.48
C ALA A 686 11.88 -11.80 -30.41
N SER A 687 12.90 -12.14 -29.63
CA SER A 687 13.29 -13.52 -29.38
C SER A 687 13.87 -13.65 -27.98
N ARG A 688 13.75 -14.84 -27.40
CA ARG A 688 14.46 -15.18 -26.17
C ARG A 688 15.30 -16.43 -26.36
N ILE A 689 16.47 -16.43 -25.74
CA ILE A 689 17.25 -17.66 -25.56
C ILE A 689 16.58 -18.54 -24.51
N ASP A 690 16.64 -19.85 -24.69
CA ASP A 690 16.23 -20.79 -23.65
C ASP A 690 17.32 -20.86 -22.58
N THR A 691 16.98 -20.47 -21.35
CA THR A 691 17.88 -20.50 -20.20
C THR A 691 17.70 -21.75 -19.33
N GLY A 692 16.71 -22.60 -19.62
CA GLY A 692 16.35 -23.77 -18.81
C GLY A 692 15.81 -23.45 -17.41
N ARG A 693 15.54 -22.18 -17.10
CA ARG A 693 15.06 -21.70 -15.80
C ARG A 693 13.55 -21.48 -15.83
N SER A 694 12.88 -21.82 -14.72
CA SER A 694 11.43 -21.64 -14.58
C SER A 694 11.02 -20.18 -14.70
N GLU A 695 9.96 -19.91 -15.47
CA GLU A 695 9.31 -18.59 -15.59
C GLU A 695 8.45 -18.24 -14.37
N GLN A 696 8.20 -19.21 -13.48
CA GLN A 696 7.32 -18.99 -12.35
C GLN A 696 7.93 -18.01 -11.35
N ARG A 697 7.22 -16.90 -11.17
CA ARG A 697 7.49 -15.88 -10.18
C ARG A 697 7.12 -16.39 -8.78
N MET A 698 8.00 -16.19 -7.81
CA MET A 698 7.69 -16.37 -6.39
C MET A 698 7.77 -15.02 -5.69
N ASP A 699 6.65 -14.55 -5.19
CA ASP A 699 6.58 -13.28 -4.47
C ASP A 699 6.47 -13.50 -2.96
N ASP A 700 7.29 -12.76 -2.24
CA ASP A 700 7.08 -12.43 -0.83
C ASP A 700 6.70 -10.95 -0.72
N PHE A 701 6.29 -10.48 0.46
CA PHE A 701 5.96 -9.08 0.72
C PHE A 701 6.82 -8.51 1.84
N SER A 702 7.12 -7.21 1.76
CA SER A 702 7.78 -6.49 2.84
C SER A 702 6.89 -6.50 4.08
N PRO A 703 7.42 -6.83 5.27
CA PRO A 703 6.69 -6.65 6.52
C PRO A 703 6.81 -5.21 7.04
N PHE A 704 7.60 -4.35 6.40
CA PHE A 704 7.84 -2.96 6.79
C PHE A 704 7.03 -1.96 5.96
N GLU A 705 6.83 -2.25 4.67
CA GLU A 705 6.22 -1.34 3.70
C GLU A 705 4.95 -1.94 3.11
N HIS A 706 3.86 -1.16 3.09
CA HIS A 706 2.61 -1.57 2.49
C HIS A 706 2.76 -1.79 0.98
N GLY A 707 2.17 -2.89 0.49
CA GLY A 707 2.11 -3.16 -0.94
C GLY A 707 3.42 -3.53 -1.61
N GLN A 708 4.54 -3.56 -0.88
CA GLN A 708 5.86 -3.78 -1.47
C GLN A 708 6.16 -5.28 -1.66
N ARG A 709 6.24 -5.71 -2.92
CA ARG A 709 6.63 -7.06 -3.33
C ARG A 709 8.14 -7.25 -3.29
N ARG A 710 8.54 -8.46 -2.92
CA ARG A 710 9.92 -8.97 -3.00
C ARG A 710 9.91 -10.20 -3.90
N THR A 711 10.13 -9.95 -5.18
CA THR A 711 10.12 -10.98 -6.22
C THR A 711 11.38 -11.85 -6.15
N LYS A 712 11.22 -13.17 -6.25
CA LYS A 712 12.27 -14.18 -6.36
C LYS A 712 11.93 -15.16 -7.48
N GLY A 713 12.96 -15.70 -8.13
CA GLY A 713 12.76 -16.63 -9.25
C GLY A 713 12.09 -15.96 -10.45
N GLY A 714 11.65 -16.78 -11.41
CA GLY A 714 11.15 -16.35 -12.72
C GLY A 714 12.28 -15.97 -13.66
N THR A 715 12.30 -16.57 -14.85
CA THR A 715 13.08 -16.06 -15.99
C THR A 715 12.27 -14.95 -16.65
N PRO A 716 12.65 -13.68 -16.49
CA PRO A 716 11.97 -12.61 -17.19
C PRO A 716 12.12 -12.82 -18.71
N SER A 717 11.01 -12.69 -19.44
CA SER A 717 10.98 -12.82 -20.91
C SER A 717 10.50 -11.56 -21.62
N TRP A 718 10.73 -10.40 -20.99
CA TRP A 718 10.18 -9.13 -21.45
C TRP A 718 11.20 -8.26 -22.19
N ALA A 719 10.68 -7.42 -23.08
CA ALA A 719 11.40 -6.26 -23.64
C ALA A 719 10.44 -5.08 -23.80
N LYS A 720 11.01 -3.87 -23.82
CA LYS A 720 10.35 -2.57 -23.90
C LYS A 720 10.95 -1.76 -25.04
N ILE A 721 10.09 -1.15 -25.85
CA ILE A 721 10.48 -0.18 -26.88
C ILE A 721 9.47 0.98 -26.81
N GLY A 722 9.93 2.17 -26.43
CA GLY A 722 9.04 3.29 -26.14
C GLY A 722 9.61 4.69 -26.43
N THR A 723 8.72 5.66 -26.40
CA THR A 723 8.97 7.10 -26.58
C THR A 723 8.71 7.84 -25.26
N ILE A 724 9.54 8.84 -24.98
CA ILE A 724 9.33 9.82 -23.92
C ILE A 724 8.90 11.14 -24.57
N PHE A 725 7.79 11.71 -24.13
CA PHE A 725 7.26 12.97 -24.62
C PHE A 725 7.84 14.14 -23.82
N SER A 726 8.36 15.16 -24.53
CA SER A 726 8.76 16.43 -23.94
C SER A 726 8.33 17.57 -24.88
N PRO A 727 7.35 18.40 -24.49
CA PRO A 727 6.56 18.35 -23.25
C PRO A 727 5.68 17.08 -23.16
N VAL A 728 5.12 16.81 -21.97
CA VAL A 728 4.14 15.73 -21.77
C VAL A 728 2.94 15.90 -22.72
N LYS A 729 2.33 14.79 -23.11
CA LYS A 729 1.23 14.75 -24.08
C LYS A 729 -0.13 14.74 -23.36
N ASP A 730 -1.06 15.57 -23.84
CA ASP A 730 -2.44 15.59 -23.37
C ASP A 730 -3.33 14.69 -24.23
N LEU A 731 -3.92 13.67 -23.62
CA LEU A 731 -4.86 12.71 -24.20
C LEU A 731 -6.24 12.77 -23.51
N SER A 732 -6.59 13.86 -22.84
CA SER A 732 -7.83 13.97 -22.05
C SER A 732 -9.09 13.67 -22.87
N ASN A 733 -9.10 14.02 -24.16
CA ASN A 733 -10.21 13.77 -25.09
C ASN A 733 -10.04 12.47 -25.91
N HIS A 734 -8.95 11.72 -25.72
CA HIS A 734 -8.54 10.57 -26.54
C HIS A 734 -8.04 9.42 -25.67
N ARG A 735 -8.91 8.92 -24.79
CA ARG A 735 -8.53 7.96 -23.73
C ARG A 735 -8.48 6.49 -24.16
N ALA A 736 -8.92 6.14 -25.36
CA ALA A 736 -8.81 4.78 -25.91
C ALA A 736 -7.59 4.66 -26.83
N LEU A 737 -7.00 3.47 -26.96
CA LEU A 737 -6.03 3.16 -28.02
C LEU A 737 -6.69 2.25 -29.07
N GLY A 738 -6.67 2.68 -30.33
CA GLY A 738 -7.05 1.86 -31.47
C GLY A 738 -5.81 1.29 -32.14
N VAL A 739 -5.72 -0.03 -32.19
CA VAL A 739 -4.54 -0.75 -32.71
C VAL A 739 -4.97 -1.88 -33.64
N TRP A 740 -4.34 -1.96 -34.82
CA TRP A 740 -4.34 -3.18 -35.62
C TRP A 740 -3.02 -3.92 -35.43
N VAL A 741 -3.10 -5.21 -35.16
CA VAL A 741 -1.96 -6.11 -35.00
C VAL A 741 -2.08 -7.22 -36.03
N TYR A 742 -1.02 -7.43 -36.81
CA TYR A 742 -0.83 -8.64 -37.61
C TYR A 742 -0.10 -9.66 -36.74
N GLY A 743 -0.80 -10.67 -36.26
CA GLY A 743 -0.25 -11.70 -35.39
C GLY A 743 0.41 -12.85 -36.15
N ASP A 744 1.32 -13.54 -35.48
CA ASP A 744 2.00 -14.75 -35.97
C ASP A 744 1.53 -16.05 -35.28
N GLY A 745 0.56 -15.94 -34.36
CA GLY A 745 -0.05 -17.06 -33.65
C GLY A 745 0.83 -17.74 -32.60
N GLN A 746 1.95 -17.14 -32.17
CA GLN A 746 2.91 -17.81 -31.28
C GLN A 746 2.63 -17.65 -29.78
N GLY A 747 1.63 -16.86 -29.38
CA GLY A 747 1.12 -16.76 -28.01
C GLY A 747 1.89 -15.77 -27.12
N GLU A 748 2.79 -14.97 -27.68
CA GLU A 748 3.41 -13.86 -26.95
C GLU A 748 2.38 -12.80 -26.56
N VAL A 749 2.78 -11.95 -25.61
CA VAL A 749 1.93 -10.88 -25.10
C VAL A 749 2.53 -9.53 -25.44
N ILE A 750 1.76 -8.71 -26.16
CA ILE A 750 2.11 -7.32 -26.44
C ILE A 750 1.35 -6.43 -25.44
N ASN A 751 2.08 -5.59 -24.71
CA ASN A 751 1.50 -4.60 -23.80
C ASN A 751 1.71 -3.17 -24.33
N PHE A 752 0.61 -2.41 -24.47
CA PHE A 752 0.63 -0.99 -24.80
C PHE A 752 0.49 -0.15 -23.53
N GLN A 753 1.61 0.42 -23.06
CA GLN A 753 1.68 1.08 -21.77
C GLN A 753 1.73 2.61 -21.89
N LEU A 754 0.94 3.30 -21.06
CA LEU A 754 1.00 4.73 -20.81
C LEU A 754 1.44 5.01 -19.35
N LYS A 755 2.23 6.07 -19.13
CA LYS A 755 2.65 6.50 -17.78
C LYS A 755 2.63 8.02 -17.59
N ASN A 756 2.38 8.44 -16.35
CA ASN A 756 2.62 9.83 -15.91
C ASN A 756 4.04 10.04 -15.38
N PRO A 757 4.50 11.31 -15.28
CA PRO A 757 5.70 11.69 -14.55
C PRO A 757 5.70 11.18 -13.11
N SER A 758 6.87 10.72 -12.65
CA SER A 758 7.04 10.12 -11.32
C SER A 758 6.76 11.07 -10.14
N HIS A 759 6.88 12.38 -10.32
CA HIS A 759 6.71 13.38 -9.26
C HIS A 759 5.25 13.76 -8.95
N MET A 760 4.28 13.35 -9.77
CA MET A 760 2.85 13.56 -9.49
C MET A 760 2.28 12.38 -8.73
N VAL A 761 1.92 11.33 -9.48
CA VAL A 761 1.39 10.04 -9.02
C VAL A 761 1.85 9.04 -10.09
N GLY A 762 2.64 8.04 -9.70
CA GLY A 762 3.30 7.11 -10.63
C GLY A 762 2.37 6.08 -11.30
N GLY A 763 1.19 6.50 -11.78
CA GLY A 763 0.21 5.64 -12.41
C GLY A 763 0.73 4.97 -13.68
N ILE A 764 0.41 3.68 -13.83
CA ILE A 764 0.71 2.85 -15.00
C ILE A 764 -0.62 2.35 -15.58
N ALA A 765 -0.79 2.49 -16.90
CA ALA A 765 -1.92 1.91 -17.62
C ALA A 765 -1.41 0.92 -18.67
N ASP A 766 -1.47 -0.36 -18.31
CA ASP A 766 -1.12 -1.51 -19.15
C ASP A 766 -2.32 -1.96 -19.99
N HIS A 767 -2.09 -2.46 -21.21
CA HIS A 767 -3.14 -3.04 -22.06
C HIS A 767 -2.58 -4.25 -22.82
N TYR A 768 -2.99 -5.46 -22.43
CA TYR A 768 -2.40 -6.70 -22.95
C TYR A 768 -3.20 -7.30 -24.12
N ILE A 769 -2.48 -7.63 -25.19
CA ILE A 769 -2.94 -8.45 -26.31
C ILE A 769 -2.15 -9.75 -26.31
N VAL A 770 -2.85 -10.90 -26.25
CA VAL A 770 -2.24 -12.22 -26.49
C VAL A 770 -2.30 -12.48 -28.00
N VAL A 771 -1.16 -12.83 -28.60
CA VAL A 771 -1.03 -13.07 -30.04
C VAL A 771 -1.21 -14.56 -30.34
N ASP A 772 -2.42 -15.08 -30.10
CA ASP A 772 -2.81 -16.46 -30.39
C ASP A 772 -3.53 -16.61 -31.75
N PHE A 773 -3.38 -15.61 -32.62
CA PHE A 773 -4.03 -15.51 -33.92
C PHE A 773 -3.01 -15.15 -35.01
N GLU A 774 -3.31 -15.58 -36.22
CA GLU A 774 -2.58 -15.19 -37.43
C GLU A 774 -3.34 -14.10 -38.20
N GLY A 775 -2.61 -13.16 -38.79
CA GLY A 775 -3.20 -12.11 -39.63
C GLY A 775 -3.69 -10.89 -38.86
N TRP A 776 -4.37 -9.97 -39.57
CA TRP A 776 -4.80 -8.68 -39.01
C TRP A 776 -6.02 -8.81 -38.08
N ARG A 777 -5.89 -8.32 -36.85
CA ARG A 777 -6.99 -8.11 -35.90
C ARG A 777 -6.96 -6.70 -35.33
N TYR A 778 -8.14 -6.13 -35.12
CA TYR A 778 -8.32 -4.83 -34.49
C TYR A 778 -8.60 -4.98 -33.01
N PHE A 779 -8.07 -4.05 -32.22
CA PHE A 779 -8.27 -3.99 -30.77
C PHE A 779 -8.60 -2.55 -30.34
N GLU A 780 -9.63 -2.46 -29.50
CA GLU A 780 -9.99 -1.26 -28.76
C GLU A 780 -9.50 -1.40 -27.31
N LEU A 781 -8.39 -0.75 -26.97
CA LEU A 781 -7.79 -0.81 -25.64
C LEU A 781 -8.27 0.40 -24.83
N ILE A 782 -9.13 0.16 -23.83
CA ILE A 782 -9.77 1.22 -23.04
C ILE A 782 -9.53 1.00 -21.55
N GLU A 783 -9.88 -0.18 -21.05
CA GLU A 783 -9.70 -0.54 -19.65
C GLU A 783 -8.24 -0.98 -19.42
N PRO A 784 -7.53 -0.34 -18.48
CA PRO A 784 -6.21 -0.80 -18.07
C PRO A 784 -6.26 -2.18 -17.45
N GLU A 785 -5.19 -2.93 -17.65
CA GLU A 785 -5.02 -4.27 -17.12
C GLU A 785 -4.85 -4.28 -15.59
N GLY A 786 -5.27 -5.38 -14.98
CA GLY A 786 -5.10 -5.63 -13.54
C GLY A 786 -5.10 -7.13 -13.20
N ASP A 787 -5.97 -7.91 -13.84
CA ASP A 787 -6.21 -9.31 -13.49
C ASP A 787 -5.06 -10.23 -13.94
N ARG A 788 -4.45 -9.92 -15.09
CA ARG A 788 -3.40 -10.78 -15.71
C ARG A 788 -1.97 -10.31 -15.42
N ILE A 789 -1.79 -9.31 -14.56
CA ILE A 789 -0.46 -8.73 -14.30
C ILE A 789 0.50 -9.80 -13.77
N ASP A 790 0.01 -10.66 -12.87
CA ASP A 790 0.82 -11.69 -12.21
C ASP A 790 1.00 -12.96 -13.04
N ASP A 791 0.34 -13.06 -14.20
CA ASP A 791 0.57 -14.12 -15.18
C ASP A 791 1.92 -13.95 -15.90
N TYR A 792 2.50 -12.75 -15.84
CA TYR A 792 3.74 -12.40 -16.54
C TYR A 792 4.79 -11.78 -15.60
N THR A 793 6.05 -11.87 -15.99
CA THR A 793 7.19 -11.33 -15.23
C THR A 793 7.55 -9.93 -15.73
N TRP A 794 6.93 -8.90 -15.17
CA TRP A 794 7.24 -7.50 -15.49
C TRP A 794 8.36 -6.92 -14.59
N PRO A 795 9.20 -5.98 -15.07
CA PRO A 795 10.25 -5.35 -14.27
C PRO A 795 9.76 -4.18 -13.41
N TYR A 796 8.45 -3.93 -13.40
CA TYR A 796 7.78 -2.87 -12.65
C TYR A 796 6.71 -3.46 -11.75
N GLY A 797 6.02 -2.60 -10.97
CA GLY A 797 4.95 -3.06 -10.08
C GLY A 797 5.46 -3.69 -8.77
N GLN A 798 6.67 -3.33 -8.32
CA GLN A 798 7.17 -3.73 -7.00
C GLN A 798 6.20 -3.25 -5.91
N ASN A 799 5.78 -1.99 -5.94
CA ASN A 799 4.65 -1.53 -5.15
C ASN A 799 3.35 -1.78 -5.92
N VAL A 800 2.44 -2.56 -5.34
CA VAL A 800 1.15 -2.91 -5.96
C VAL A 800 0.27 -1.70 -6.26
N TYR A 801 0.38 -0.60 -5.50
CA TYR A 801 -0.51 0.55 -5.70
C TYR A 801 -0.37 1.17 -7.08
N ALA A 802 0.84 1.20 -7.66
CA ALA A 802 1.05 1.71 -9.02
C ALA A 802 0.22 0.97 -10.09
N LEU A 803 -0.15 -0.28 -9.82
CA LEU A 803 -0.85 -1.18 -10.74
C LEU A 803 -2.33 -1.34 -10.43
N TYR A 804 -2.73 -1.31 -9.15
CA TYR A 804 -4.12 -1.59 -8.75
C TYR A 804 -4.86 -0.34 -8.28
N ARG A 805 -4.16 0.67 -7.75
CA ARG A 805 -4.76 1.88 -7.17
C ARG A 805 -4.55 3.09 -8.07
N GLU A 806 -3.33 3.39 -8.45
CA GLU A 806 -3.04 4.62 -9.16
C GLU A 806 -3.60 4.65 -10.58
N LEU A 807 -4.10 5.82 -10.98
CA LEU A 807 -4.67 6.07 -12.28
C LEU A 807 -3.72 6.93 -13.11
N VAL A 808 -3.65 6.65 -14.41
CA VAL A 808 -3.00 7.55 -15.35
C VAL A 808 -3.90 8.77 -15.57
N ASN A 809 -3.37 9.96 -15.26
CA ASN A 809 -3.96 11.24 -15.61
C ASN A 809 -3.72 11.52 -17.11
N PRO A 810 -4.76 11.57 -17.94
CA PRO A 810 -4.61 11.69 -19.39
C PRO A 810 -4.05 13.05 -19.82
N ALA A 811 -4.06 14.08 -18.97
CA ALA A 811 -3.52 15.40 -19.31
C ALA A 811 -1.98 15.47 -19.31
N TYR A 812 -1.31 14.48 -18.70
CA TYR A 812 0.13 14.53 -18.43
C TYR A 812 0.83 13.21 -18.78
N ILE A 813 0.65 12.71 -20.00
CA ILE A 813 1.31 11.48 -20.45
C ILE A 813 2.78 11.76 -20.74
N GLU A 814 3.67 11.17 -19.94
CA GLU A 814 5.12 11.30 -20.11
C GLU A 814 5.66 10.31 -21.14
N SER A 815 5.10 9.10 -21.21
CA SER A 815 5.62 8.07 -22.09
C SER A 815 4.55 7.13 -22.64
N PHE A 816 4.86 6.61 -23.81
CA PHE A 816 4.16 5.51 -24.46
C PHE A 816 5.18 4.42 -24.82
N SER A 817 4.91 3.16 -24.46
CA SER A 817 5.81 2.04 -24.72
C SER A 817 5.05 0.82 -25.24
N VAL A 818 5.65 0.13 -26.21
CA VAL A 818 5.27 -1.22 -26.61
C VAL A 818 6.19 -2.19 -25.88
N TRP A 819 5.58 -3.08 -25.10
CA TRP A 819 6.28 -4.14 -24.41
C TRP A 819 5.92 -5.48 -25.04
N VAL A 820 6.83 -6.44 -24.96
CA VAL A 820 6.58 -7.85 -25.27
C VAL A 820 6.91 -8.70 -24.04
N ASN A 821 6.18 -9.78 -23.83
CA ASN A 821 6.43 -10.79 -22.80
C ASN A 821 5.88 -12.15 -23.24
N ASN A 822 6.05 -13.19 -22.42
CA ASN A 822 5.64 -14.57 -22.73
C ASN A 822 6.21 -15.07 -24.07
N LEU A 823 7.45 -14.69 -24.40
CA LEU A 823 8.06 -15.03 -25.68
C LEU A 823 8.32 -16.55 -25.75
N PRO A 824 7.96 -17.25 -26.85
CA PRO A 824 8.25 -18.67 -27.00
C PRO A 824 9.76 -18.95 -26.95
N ALA A 825 10.16 -19.93 -26.13
CA ALA A 825 11.57 -20.30 -25.97
C ALA A 825 12.20 -20.75 -27.30
N GLY A 826 13.34 -20.17 -27.65
CA GLY A 826 14.10 -20.56 -28.84
C GLY A 826 13.45 -20.20 -30.19
N LYS A 827 12.36 -19.42 -30.17
CA LYS A 827 11.72 -18.89 -31.37
C LYS A 827 11.80 -17.37 -31.40
N ALA A 828 11.74 -16.82 -32.61
CA ALA A 828 11.52 -15.40 -32.83
C ALA A 828 10.06 -15.16 -33.19
N ILE A 829 9.47 -14.11 -32.63
CA ILE A 829 8.15 -13.61 -33.00
C ILE A 829 8.28 -12.46 -33.99
N SER A 830 7.25 -12.30 -34.84
CA SER A 830 7.21 -11.27 -35.86
C SER A 830 5.78 -10.75 -36.03
N CYS A 831 5.50 -9.61 -35.40
CA CYS A 831 4.22 -8.93 -35.46
C CYS A 831 4.32 -7.62 -36.25
N TYR A 832 3.26 -7.25 -36.97
CA TYR A 832 3.17 -5.92 -37.61
C TYR A 832 2.13 -5.05 -36.91
N LEU A 833 2.54 -3.84 -36.55
CA LEU A 833 1.71 -2.84 -35.89
C LEU A 833 1.36 -1.74 -36.88
N SER A 834 0.08 -1.59 -37.18
CA SER A 834 -0.45 -0.43 -37.90
C SER A 834 -0.29 0.85 -37.03
N PRO A 835 -0.37 2.08 -37.60
CA PRO A 835 -0.32 3.31 -36.80
C PRO A 835 -1.20 3.26 -35.55
N ILE A 836 -0.61 3.63 -34.41
CA ILE A 836 -1.27 3.57 -33.11
C ILE A 836 -1.92 4.92 -32.84
N LYS A 837 -3.24 4.90 -32.69
CA LYS A 837 -4.06 6.10 -32.50
C LYS A 837 -4.66 6.11 -31.11
N ALA A 838 -4.55 7.25 -30.44
CA ALA A 838 -5.40 7.58 -29.32
C ALA A 838 -6.74 8.13 -29.86
N LEU A 839 -7.86 7.56 -29.40
CA LEU A 839 -9.21 7.76 -29.90
C LEU A 839 -10.15 8.21 -28.77
N PRO A 840 -11.21 8.98 -29.09
CA PRO A 840 -12.26 9.27 -28.14
C PRO A 840 -12.95 7.98 -27.68
N ILE A 841 -13.30 7.90 -26.39
CA ILE A 841 -14.23 6.89 -25.90
C ILE A 841 -15.67 7.29 -26.28
N VAL A 842 -16.50 6.31 -26.55
CA VAL A 842 -17.90 6.47 -26.97
C VAL A 842 -18.78 5.66 -26.04
N ALA A 843 -19.75 6.31 -25.40
CA ALA A 843 -20.81 5.62 -24.68
C ALA A 843 -21.75 4.95 -25.69
N THR A 844 -22.00 3.65 -25.50
CA THR A 844 -22.85 2.83 -26.36
C THR A 844 -24.10 2.37 -25.63
N LYS A 845 -25.04 1.81 -26.39
CA LYS A 845 -26.27 1.19 -25.88
C LYS A 845 -26.41 -0.22 -26.42
N LEU A 846 -26.63 -1.19 -25.53
CA LEU A 846 -26.90 -2.58 -25.91
C LEU A 846 -28.41 -2.80 -25.85
N LYS A 847 -29.06 -2.93 -27.00
CA LYS A 847 -30.50 -3.20 -27.07
C LYS A 847 -30.74 -4.70 -27.09
N ASN A 848 -31.63 -5.15 -26.19
CA ASN A 848 -32.06 -6.54 -26.08
C ASN A 848 -30.87 -7.52 -25.95
N PRO A 849 -29.96 -7.35 -24.96
CA PRO A 849 -28.87 -8.29 -24.78
C PRO A 849 -29.41 -9.70 -24.52
N SER A 850 -28.77 -10.68 -25.14
CA SER A 850 -29.18 -12.09 -25.15
C SER A 850 -27.98 -12.99 -24.89
N ILE A 851 -28.23 -14.08 -24.15
CA ILE A 851 -27.25 -15.14 -23.90
C ILE A 851 -27.82 -16.47 -24.39
N THR A 852 -27.04 -17.19 -25.19
CA THR A 852 -27.35 -18.55 -25.64
C THR A 852 -26.39 -19.55 -25.00
N ILE A 853 -26.94 -20.61 -24.38
CA ILE A 853 -26.18 -21.76 -23.87
C ILE A 853 -26.95 -23.04 -24.21
N GLY A 854 -26.25 -24.04 -24.77
CA GLY A 854 -26.86 -25.35 -25.09
C GLY A 854 -28.05 -25.26 -26.05
N GLY A 855 -28.05 -24.29 -26.98
CA GLY A 855 -29.12 -24.07 -27.95
C GLY A 855 -30.36 -23.32 -27.42
N LYS A 856 -30.40 -22.97 -26.14
CA LYS A 856 -31.46 -22.14 -25.54
C LYS A 856 -30.99 -20.72 -25.36
N THR A 857 -31.89 -19.75 -25.56
CA THR A 857 -31.59 -18.32 -25.48
C THR A 857 -32.52 -17.63 -24.50
N VAL A 858 -31.91 -16.84 -23.62
CA VAL A 858 -32.61 -15.84 -22.79
C VAL A 858 -32.28 -14.45 -23.29
N THR A 859 -33.30 -13.60 -23.42
CA THR A 859 -33.19 -12.20 -23.88
C THR A 859 -33.71 -11.27 -22.79
N PHE A 860 -32.99 -10.18 -22.54
CA PHE A 860 -33.39 -9.16 -21.58
C PHE A 860 -33.95 -7.95 -22.33
N PRO A 861 -35.28 -7.70 -22.31
CA PRO A 861 -35.93 -6.69 -23.15
C PRO A 861 -35.69 -5.27 -22.61
N VAL A 862 -34.47 -4.75 -22.77
CA VAL A 862 -34.02 -3.45 -22.26
C VAL A 862 -32.98 -2.83 -23.19
N GLU A 863 -32.90 -1.50 -23.17
CA GLU A 863 -31.76 -0.75 -23.72
C GLU A 863 -30.77 -0.44 -22.59
N LEU A 864 -29.68 -1.19 -22.54
CA LEU A 864 -28.66 -1.07 -21.50
C LEU A 864 -27.65 0.01 -21.89
N GLN A 865 -27.61 1.11 -21.14
CA GLN A 865 -26.64 2.19 -21.35
C GLN A 865 -25.27 1.81 -20.78
N THR A 866 -24.19 2.38 -21.32
CA THR A 866 -22.83 2.18 -20.78
C THR A 866 -22.77 2.42 -19.26
N GLY A 867 -22.14 1.50 -18.55
CA GLY A 867 -22.06 1.47 -17.08
C GLY A 867 -23.26 0.85 -16.39
N GLN A 868 -24.43 0.73 -17.06
CA GLN A 868 -25.54 -0.04 -16.51
C GLN A 868 -25.27 -1.54 -16.60
N TYR A 869 -25.88 -2.28 -15.69
CA TYR A 869 -25.77 -3.74 -15.68
C TYR A 869 -27.06 -4.43 -15.25
N ILE A 870 -27.22 -5.66 -15.72
CA ILE A 870 -28.30 -6.58 -15.35
C ILE A 870 -27.72 -7.61 -14.40
N GLU A 871 -28.40 -7.94 -13.30
CA GLU A 871 -28.16 -9.17 -12.53
C GLU A 871 -29.39 -10.09 -12.64
N HIS A 872 -29.20 -11.29 -13.16
CA HIS A 872 -30.22 -12.32 -13.32
C HIS A 872 -29.87 -13.54 -12.45
N TYR A 873 -30.68 -13.79 -11.43
CA TYR A 873 -30.58 -14.98 -10.57
C TYR A 873 -31.69 -16.00 -10.81
N SER A 874 -32.84 -15.55 -11.33
CA SER A 874 -33.97 -16.36 -11.78
C SER A 874 -34.96 -15.49 -12.57
N THR A 875 -35.99 -16.09 -13.17
CA THR A 875 -37.06 -15.34 -13.87
C THR A 875 -37.77 -14.33 -12.95
N SER A 876 -37.90 -14.63 -11.66
CA SER A 876 -38.50 -13.73 -10.65
C SER A 876 -37.48 -12.86 -9.91
N ASN A 877 -36.19 -12.98 -10.21
CA ASN A 877 -35.13 -12.17 -9.63
C ASN A 877 -34.15 -11.76 -10.73
N CYS A 878 -34.56 -10.74 -11.49
CA CYS A 878 -33.77 -10.15 -12.56
C CYS A 878 -33.90 -8.62 -12.45
N LYS A 879 -32.77 -7.94 -12.29
CA LYS A 879 -32.73 -6.52 -11.92
C LYS A 879 -31.81 -5.74 -12.85
N LEU A 880 -32.24 -4.51 -13.18
CA LEU A 880 -31.46 -3.52 -13.90
C LEU A 880 -30.90 -2.51 -12.90
N TYR A 881 -29.59 -2.25 -12.99
CA TYR A 881 -28.88 -1.30 -12.16
C TYR A 881 -28.26 -0.19 -12.99
N GLY A 882 -28.20 1.01 -12.39
CA GLY A 882 -27.52 2.16 -12.94
C GLY A 882 -25.99 2.06 -12.87
N PRO A 883 -25.26 2.99 -13.52
CA PRO A 883 -23.81 3.10 -13.38
C PRO A 883 -23.36 3.42 -11.95
N ASP A 884 -24.24 4.02 -11.15
CA ASP A 884 -24.07 4.23 -9.70
C ASP A 884 -24.45 2.99 -8.85
N GLY A 885 -24.81 1.88 -9.51
CA GLY A 885 -25.26 0.63 -8.92
C GLY A 885 -26.64 0.70 -8.24
N ASN A 886 -27.37 1.81 -8.36
CA ASN A 886 -28.72 1.91 -7.82
C ASN A 886 -29.70 1.08 -8.66
N LEU A 887 -30.70 0.48 -8.00
CA LEU A 887 -31.74 -0.27 -8.69
C LEU A 887 -32.59 0.68 -9.55
N ILE A 888 -32.68 0.39 -10.85
CA ILE A 888 -33.54 1.12 -11.79
C ILE A 888 -34.89 0.42 -11.94
N ALA A 889 -34.88 -0.89 -12.19
CA ALA A 889 -36.09 -1.66 -12.44
C ALA A 889 -35.90 -3.17 -12.20
N ASP A 890 -37.00 -3.85 -11.92
CA ASP A 890 -37.10 -5.30 -12.13
C ASP A 890 -37.36 -5.58 -13.61
N LEU A 891 -36.75 -6.62 -14.14
CA LEU A 891 -36.88 -7.06 -15.53
C LEU A 891 -37.53 -8.44 -15.60
N ILE A 892 -38.32 -8.68 -16.64
CA ILE A 892 -38.82 -10.01 -16.96
C ILE A 892 -38.05 -10.52 -18.18
N PRO A 893 -37.15 -11.50 -18.03
CA PRO A 893 -36.43 -12.07 -19.15
C PRO A 893 -37.39 -12.84 -20.08
N GLN A 894 -37.11 -12.83 -21.38
CA GLN A 894 -37.86 -13.51 -22.42
C GLN A 894 -37.10 -14.75 -22.91
N GLY A 895 -37.85 -15.80 -23.27
CA GLY A 895 -37.29 -17.08 -23.72
C GLY A 895 -37.00 -18.06 -22.58
N ASP A 896 -36.46 -19.22 -22.93
CA ASP A 896 -36.10 -20.27 -21.97
C ASP A 896 -34.79 -19.93 -21.28
N VAL A 897 -34.79 -19.84 -19.94
CA VAL A 897 -33.56 -19.72 -19.15
C VAL A 897 -32.67 -20.95 -19.42
N PRO A 898 -31.44 -20.78 -19.95
CA PRO A 898 -30.57 -21.90 -20.25
C PRO A 898 -30.14 -22.67 -19.00
N ILE A 899 -29.87 -23.97 -19.17
CA ILE A 899 -29.27 -24.80 -18.13
C ILE A 899 -27.76 -24.79 -18.32
N LEU A 900 -27.05 -24.39 -17.26
CA LEU A 900 -25.60 -24.49 -17.16
C LEU A 900 -25.26 -25.92 -16.69
N LYS A 901 -24.84 -26.79 -17.62
CA LYS A 901 -24.50 -28.18 -17.32
C LYS A 901 -23.19 -28.27 -16.53
N THR A 902 -22.99 -29.33 -15.76
CA THR A 902 -21.68 -29.62 -15.16
C THR A 902 -20.61 -29.78 -16.26
N GLY A 903 -19.41 -29.22 -16.04
CA GLY A 903 -18.32 -29.20 -17.02
C GLY A 903 -18.41 -28.02 -17.99
N THR A 904 -17.89 -28.19 -19.19
CA THR A 904 -17.77 -27.13 -20.20
C THR A 904 -19.09 -26.81 -20.88
N ASN A 905 -19.42 -25.52 -21.00
CA ASN A 905 -20.58 -25.00 -21.70
C ASN A 905 -20.12 -23.93 -22.69
N GLU A 906 -20.65 -23.97 -23.91
CA GLU A 906 -20.49 -22.89 -24.87
C GLU A 906 -21.50 -21.78 -24.58
N VAL A 907 -21.01 -20.54 -24.58
CA VAL A 907 -21.80 -19.33 -24.34
C VAL A 907 -21.66 -18.43 -25.56
N ARG A 908 -22.78 -17.85 -25.99
CA ARG A 908 -22.80 -16.83 -27.03
C ARG A 908 -23.54 -15.60 -26.53
N PHE A 909 -22.96 -14.43 -26.75
CA PHE A 909 -23.60 -13.13 -26.55
C PHE A 909 -24.14 -12.59 -27.88
N PHE A 910 -25.27 -11.90 -27.79
CA PHE A 910 -25.86 -11.15 -28.89
C PHE A 910 -26.61 -9.93 -28.36
N CYS A 911 -26.70 -8.87 -29.15
CA CYS A 911 -27.63 -7.77 -28.97
C CYS A 911 -27.90 -7.14 -30.35
N GLU A 912 -28.83 -6.19 -30.45
CA GLU A 912 -28.93 -5.40 -31.68
C GLU A 912 -27.64 -4.56 -31.87
N PRO A 913 -27.09 -4.47 -33.08
CA PRO A 913 -25.88 -3.69 -33.33
C PRO A 913 -26.05 -2.21 -32.95
N PRO A 914 -25.09 -1.62 -32.22
CA PRO A 914 -25.07 -0.19 -31.95
C PRO A 914 -24.99 0.66 -33.23
N GLU A 915 -25.51 1.87 -33.17
CA GLU A 915 -25.43 2.84 -34.27
C GLU A 915 -24.01 3.38 -34.45
N GLY A 916 -23.67 3.91 -35.64
CA GLY A 916 -22.42 4.66 -35.85
C GLY A 916 -21.15 3.81 -35.98
N GLY A 917 -21.26 2.50 -36.18
CA GLY A 917 -20.11 1.62 -36.43
C GLY A 917 -19.22 1.37 -35.22
N VAL A 918 -19.71 1.66 -34.01
CA VAL A 918 -19.02 1.33 -32.76
C VAL A 918 -19.33 -0.11 -32.32
N SER A 919 -18.36 -0.72 -31.66
CA SER A 919 -18.46 -2.09 -31.18
C SER A 919 -19.54 -2.27 -30.10
N ALA A 920 -20.26 -3.39 -30.11
CA ALA A 920 -21.16 -3.75 -29.01
C ALA A 920 -20.36 -4.44 -27.90
N ARG A 921 -19.84 -3.66 -26.96
CA ARG A 921 -18.95 -4.15 -25.91
C ARG A 921 -19.69 -4.43 -24.61
N SER A 922 -19.43 -5.59 -24.01
CA SER A 922 -20.06 -6.01 -22.75
C SER A 922 -19.13 -6.84 -21.87
N LYS A 923 -19.26 -6.73 -20.55
CA LYS A 923 -18.69 -7.67 -19.60
C LYS A 923 -19.81 -8.62 -19.13
N VAL A 924 -19.68 -9.89 -19.46
CA VAL A 924 -20.64 -10.94 -19.07
C VAL A 924 -20.02 -11.78 -17.96
N THR A 925 -20.67 -11.87 -16.80
CA THR A 925 -20.29 -12.79 -15.72
C THR A 925 -21.28 -13.93 -15.68
N VAL A 926 -20.82 -15.16 -15.93
CA VAL A 926 -21.62 -16.37 -15.71
C VAL A 926 -21.43 -16.83 -14.27
N ILE A 927 -22.53 -17.06 -13.56
CA ILE A 927 -22.53 -17.36 -12.13
C ILE A 927 -23.03 -18.79 -11.92
N ALA A 928 -22.24 -19.62 -11.26
CA ALA A 928 -22.60 -20.97 -10.85
C ALA A 928 -22.47 -21.11 -9.34
N GLN A 929 -23.34 -21.88 -8.70
CA GLN A 929 -23.40 -21.98 -7.24
C GLN A 929 -23.62 -23.42 -6.77
N GLN A 930 -23.05 -23.75 -5.60
CA GLN A 930 -23.36 -24.98 -4.87
C GLN A 930 -24.80 -24.95 -4.34
N GLU A 931 -25.58 -26.01 -4.62
CA GLU A 931 -26.97 -26.14 -4.15
C GLU A 931 -27.12 -26.14 -2.63
#